data_AF-A0A0G4I8Z6-F1
#
_entry.id   AF-A0A0G4I8Z6-F1
#
_cell.length_a   1.000
_cell.length_b   1.000
_cell.length_c   1.000
_cell.angle_alpha   90.00
_cell.angle_beta   90.00
_cell.angle_gamma   90.00
#
_symmetry.space_group_name_H-M   'P 1'
#
loop_
_entity.id
_entity.type
_entity.pdbx_description
1 polymer ?
#
loop_
_entity_poly.entity_id
_entity_poly.type
_entity_poly.pdbx_seq_one_letter_code
_entity_poly.pdbx_strand_id
1 'polypeptide(L)'
;MEYFNEYQFIERVNAALAKVKTVLEVNRNPTFAADVSHRYEDKYLLAEWLVNSSLASLEGILKFMGVPPEGMKKVKEAVKSRSVTLRFSSEERCSFVREATRHEDSKTQHVTTFTSAFGSQSKMSSKTVTKITEYFWKFTAEWKLFLFVGNDPKDAVLLQTRKGEVELVTSTKDTPKPDVKVFPEVDVNITWALTMLSSDGTGTFSIDRQKEKCHTPRRNDDVQGALDAFWRLSTWTQKVNAYFRQTLFPVQPQKDHKVDLSQIEAGPLPLIPVLPLFEKATGEGEGEGAASVLMTRNDFDLFMAEFKRGVDAKCADIDKALPHPETAAAEAKKLISVQEGKLLYLLMLIRSLSTAIGDGLNYIENMIRKQVIAAIGKEVGVSDMAEYMRFHNRKLFSPSFAPRPFCYDVRRGDGDYGPEGLLSLESLQSSAETGDPVTTVRLIRDASTAHTMRFPLSAATNVSFRGPHLIHGYINQQFSGERGATHRLVARARQFSSFVLMVGKIAAADVFEPKHALIVKDRDEAILPLVLNPLPTAKEFKDAISSLSPEQQRFAKAFRQMQLESTLFGVLVVQIKPQLERLLHLPPGALTKEVQLNQNLMELFLDFQIPSDLVTFSGDPNASLNEKLEAVKGHVGEMFKIINAQKQKQIDDQKMAAQNAVLSRIEDGKNRHSRRGKGWRGGSSSLESADLEEDEICMERCEDASMSLSLCADGAMPQMAYMAPPVGAMASKSAAPPMQMRARNAAPVPSSTPVPSPPVATSRKQHGGLQPAQQEQGQGKSTPQEGQQPEAGEEGAAAGGAAGAGGHGGVPSRVIDYTRVPARMDKKFEVLDIDAALRPTTISVGEVWTRTSQAGLLGKPETKSLEAEEQRKERSRAMDLLDALTLSGALQLEGASLHVVVAATHCFDETLMDSLVKKNVNPIEKIERSTLIVASTIYDLPVPALIAEPQKERIQTYSPMLMDGQ
;
A
#
# COMPACT_ATOMS: atom_id res chain seq x y z
N MET A 1 16.67 3.43 -15.21
CA MET A 1 16.06 3.70 -16.54
C MET A 1 14.68 3.06 -16.56
N GLU A 2 13.69 3.70 -15.92
CA GLU A 2 12.37 3.05 -15.67
C GLU A 2 11.19 3.80 -16.28
N TYR A 3 11.33 5.10 -16.53
CA TYR A 3 10.33 5.87 -17.28
C TYR A 3 10.49 5.63 -18.78
N PHE A 4 9.66 4.75 -19.36
CA PHE A 4 9.58 4.53 -20.80
C PHE A 4 8.61 5.53 -21.43
N ASN A 5 9.14 6.53 -22.15
CA ASN A 5 8.31 7.47 -22.90
C ASN A 5 7.94 6.89 -24.28
N GLU A 6 6.82 6.17 -24.32
CA GLU A 6 6.35 5.50 -25.54
C GLU A 6 6.16 6.47 -26.73
N TYR A 7 5.69 7.70 -26.48
CA TYR A 7 5.48 8.69 -27.55
C TYR A 7 6.79 9.06 -28.25
N GLN A 8 7.81 9.47 -27.47
CA GLN A 8 9.13 9.83 -28.01
C GLN A 8 9.84 8.63 -28.66
N PHE A 9 9.61 7.42 -28.13
CA PHE A 9 10.10 6.19 -28.73
C PHE A 9 9.45 5.92 -30.10
N ILE A 10 8.12 6.03 -30.22
CA ILE A 10 7.39 5.84 -31.49
C ILE A 10 7.82 6.87 -32.53
N GLU A 11 7.96 8.15 -32.17
CA GLU A 11 8.46 9.18 -33.09
C GLU A 11 9.85 8.83 -33.63
N ARG A 12 10.79 8.45 -32.75
CA ARG A 12 12.16 8.09 -33.15
C ARG A 12 12.19 6.84 -34.03
N VAL A 13 11.42 5.80 -33.70
CA VAL A 13 11.38 4.57 -34.50
C VAL A 13 10.71 4.82 -35.86
N ASN A 14 9.66 5.65 -35.94
CA ASN A 14 9.08 6.06 -37.23
C ASN A 14 10.09 6.81 -38.11
N ALA A 15 10.84 7.76 -37.54
CA ALA A 15 11.88 8.49 -38.27
C ALA A 15 13.03 7.57 -38.75
N ALA A 16 13.35 6.52 -38.01
CA ALA A 16 14.29 5.48 -38.44
C ALA A 16 13.68 4.55 -39.50
N LEU A 17 12.42 4.15 -39.34
CA LEU A 17 11.70 3.24 -40.25
C LEU A 17 11.55 3.85 -41.66
N ALA A 18 11.36 5.17 -41.75
CA ALA A 18 11.38 5.89 -43.02
C ALA A 18 12.72 5.72 -43.76
N LYS A 19 13.86 5.70 -43.05
CA LYS A 19 15.18 5.45 -43.65
C LYS A 19 15.37 3.96 -43.99
N VAL A 20 14.96 3.05 -43.11
CA VAL A 20 14.97 1.58 -43.36
C VAL A 20 14.24 1.25 -44.68
N LYS A 21 13.06 1.85 -44.92
CA LYS A 21 12.28 1.65 -46.15
C LYS A 21 12.88 2.27 -47.43
N THR A 22 13.97 3.05 -47.31
CA THR A 22 14.79 3.47 -48.46
C THR A 22 16.08 2.66 -48.65
N VAL A 23 16.38 1.75 -47.71
CA VAL A 23 17.59 0.92 -47.70
C VAL A 23 17.29 -0.55 -48.03
N LEU A 24 16.09 -1.04 -47.68
CA LEU A 24 15.61 -2.36 -48.08
C LEU A 24 14.97 -2.37 -49.47
N GLU A 25 14.79 -3.58 -50.02
CA GLU A 25 14.05 -3.80 -51.26
C GLU A 25 12.57 -3.38 -51.17
N VAL A 26 12.01 -2.91 -52.28
CA VAL A 26 10.65 -2.34 -52.37
C VAL A 26 9.55 -3.30 -51.90
N ASN A 27 9.76 -4.61 -52.01
CA ASN A 27 8.79 -5.64 -51.64
C ASN A 27 8.76 -5.95 -50.12
N ARG A 28 9.60 -5.30 -49.32
CA ARG A 28 9.73 -5.55 -47.88
C ARG A 28 8.88 -4.63 -47.02
N ASN A 29 8.40 -5.17 -45.90
CA ASN A 29 7.48 -4.48 -45.00
C ASN A 29 7.87 -4.62 -43.52
N PRO A 30 9.00 -4.01 -43.10
CA PRO A 30 9.32 -3.90 -41.68
C PRO A 30 8.30 -2.98 -40.99
N THR A 31 7.92 -3.35 -39.76
CA THR A 31 7.05 -2.57 -38.88
C THR A 31 7.37 -2.86 -37.42
N PHE A 32 6.71 -2.16 -36.49
CA PHE A 32 6.82 -2.41 -35.05
C PHE A 32 6.49 -3.87 -34.71
N ALA A 33 7.28 -4.49 -33.82
CA ALA A 33 7.10 -5.89 -33.44
C ALA A 33 5.67 -6.21 -32.92
N ALA A 34 5.01 -5.24 -32.28
CA ALA A 34 3.63 -5.37 -31.79
C ALA A 34 2.57 -5.55 -32.89
N ASP A 35 2.85 -5.12 -34.13
CA ASP A 35 1.91 -5.13 -35.26
C ASP A 35 2.01 -6.40 -36.14
N VAL A 36 2.87 -7.35 -35.74
CA VAL A 36 3.17 -8.61 -36.45
C VAL A 36 2.79 -9.79 -35.55
N SER A 37 2.23 -10.85 -36.13
CA SER A 37 1.99 -12.10 -35.39
C SER A 37 3.31 -12.81 -35.12
N HIS A 38 3.62 -13.09 -33.85
CA HIS A 38 4.90 -13.66 -33.41
C HIS A 38 4.73 -14.52 -32.15
N ARG A 39 5.68 -15.43 -31.91
CA ARG A 39 5.73 -16.30 -30.72
C ARG A 39 6.37 -15.58 -29.53
N TYR A 40 6.31 -16.16 -28.34
CA TYR A 40 6.96 -15.55 -27.16
C TYR A 40 8.49 -15.60 -27.28
N GLU A 41 9.02 -16.64 -27.92
CA GLU A 41 10.44 -16.90 -28.13
C GLU A 41 11.10 -15.85 -29.03
N ASP A 42 10.34 -15.32 -30.01
CA ASP A 42 10.80 -14.27 -30.94
C ASP A 42 11.14 -12.96 -30.21
N LYS A 43 10.54 -12.73 -29.03
CA LYS A 43 10.79 -11.55 -28.20
C LYS A 43 12.15 -11.61 -27.51
N TYR A 44 12.63 -12.82 -27.16
CA TYR A 44 14.01 -13.01 -26.71
C TYR A 44 14.99 -12.75 -27.84
N LEU A 45 14.73 -13.31 -29.03
CA LEU A 45 15.57 -13.08 -30.21
C LEU A 45 15.60 -11.59 -30.61
N LEU A 46 14.50 -10.86 -30.42
CA LEU A 46 14.45 -9.40 -30.63
C LEU A 46 15.26 -8.62 -29.57
N ALA A 47 15.26 -9.06 -28.32
CA ALA A 47 16.12 -8.48 -27.28
C ALA A 47 17.61 -8.74 -27.57
N GLU A 48 17.97 -9.95 -27.98
CA GLU A 48 19.33 -10.31 -28.44
C GLU A 48 19.74 -9.48 -29.65
N TRP A 49 18.84 -9.30 -30.63
CA TRP A 49 19.05 -8.45 -31.81
C TRP A 49 19.38 -7.00 -31.43
N LEU A 50 18.65 -6.40 -30.50
CA LEU A 50 18.91 -5.03 -30.02
C LEU A 50 20.30 -4.90 -29.38
N VAL A 51 20.70 -5.86 -28.55
CA VAL A 51 22.03 -5.86 -27.89
C VAL A 51 23.13 -6.06 -28.94
N ASN A 52 23.00 -7.06 -29.82
CA ASN A 52 23.98 -7.36 -30.87
C ASN A 52 24.14 -6.22 -31.89
N SER A 53 23.03 -5.58 -32.26
CA SER A 53 23.02 -4.37 -33.10
C SER A 53 23.77 -3.22 -32.43
N SER A 54 23.62 -3.09 -31.10
CA SER A 54 24.28 -2.05 -30.31
C SER A 54 25.79 -2.30 -30.18
N LEU A 55 26.21 -3.55 -30.01
CA LEU A 55 27.62 -3.95 -29.95
C LEU A 55 28.34 -3.68 -31.27
N ALA A 56 27.78 -4.10 -32.40
CA ALA A 56 28.35 -3.83 -33.72
C ALA A 56 28.34 -2.33 -34.08
N SER A 57 27.31 -1.58 -33.66
CA SER A 57 27.29 -0.11 -33.76
C SER A 57 28.42 0.54 -32.98
N LEU A 58 28.67 0.08 -31.74
CA LEU A 58 29.74 0.57 -30.89
C LEU A 58 31.13 0.29 -31.49
N GLU A 59 31.37 -0.90 -32.05
CA GLU A 59 32.63 -1.17 -32.77
C GLU A 59 32.79 -0.25 -33.99
N GLY A 60 31.70 0.05 -34.70
CA GLY A 60 31.68 1.06 -35.77
C GLY A 60 32.10 2.44 -35.26
N ILE A 61 31.53 2.91 -34.15
CA ILE A 61 31.88 4.19 -33.55
C ILE A 61 33.35 4.20 -33.08
N LEU A 62 33.84 3.13 -32.45
CA LEU A 62 35.24 3.03 -32.00
C LEU A 62 36.24 3.14 -33.18
N LYS A 63 35.89 2.61 -34.36
CA LYS A 63 36.69 2.80 -35.59
C LYS A 63 36.69 4.27 -36.03
N PHE A 64 35.55 4.96 -35.99
CA PHE A 64 35.49 6.41 -36.24
C PHE A 64 36.21 7.25 -35.16
N MET A 65 36.29 6.76 -33.92
CA MET A 65 37.10 7.37 -32.85
C MET A 65 38.61 7.12 -33.04
N GLY A 66 39.05 6.48 -34.12
CA GLY A 66 40.46 6.36 -34.48
C GLY A 66 41.17 5.10 -34.02
N VAL A 67 40.46 4.04 -33.56
CA VAL A 67 41.13 2.76 -33.25
C VAL A 67 41.73 2.17 -34.52
N PRO A 68 43.07 1.99 -34.62
CA PRO A 68 43.68 1.40 -35.82
C PRO A 68 43.33 -0.09 -35.93
N PRO A 69 43.26 -0.67 -37.14
CA PRO A 69 42.84 -2.07 -37.34
C PRO A 69 43.65 -3.09 -36.52
N GLU A 70 44.96 -2.89 -36.38
CA GLU A 70 45.82 -3.76 -35.56
C GLU A 70 45.63 -3.52 -34.05
N GLY A 71 45.33 -2.28 -33.65
CA GLY A 71 44.93 -1.96 -32.28
C GLY A 71 43.64 -2.65 -31.87
N MET A 72 42.64 -2.71 -32.77
CA MET A 72 41.40 -3.45 -32.55
C MET A 72 41.65 -4.97 -32.42
N LYS A 73 42.53 -5.55 -33.26
CA LYS A 73 42.95 -6.96 -33.14
C LYS A 73 43.64 -7.23 -31.79
N LYS A 74 44.63 -6.40 -31.42
CA LYS A 74 45.35 -6.48 -30.13
C LYS A 74 44.39 -6.44 -28.94
N VAL A 75 43.42 -5.51 -28.99
CA VAL A 75 42.40 -5.33 -27.96
C VAL A 75 41.46 -6.55 -27.87
N LYS A 76 40.92 -7.05 -28.99
CA LYS A 76 40.07 -8.25 -28.99
C LYS A 76 40.79 -9.50 -28.49
N GLU A 77 42.08 -9.66 -28.79
CA GLU A 77 42.87 -10.78 -28.26
C GLU A 77 43.15 -10.64 -26.76
N ALA A 78 43.50 -9.43 -26.30
CA ALA A 78 43.76 -9.15 -24.89
C ALA A 78 42.54 -9.43 -23.98
N VAL A 79 41.34 -9.10 -24.46
CA VAL A 79 40.06 -9.27 -23.74
C VAL A 79 39.79 -10.72 -23.31
N LYS A 80 40.38 -11.72 -23.97
CA LYS A 80 40.27 -13.13 -23.57
C LYS A 80 40.91 -13.45 -22.21
N SER A 81 41.80 -12.59 -21.70
CA SER A 81 42.59 -12.84 -20.49
C SER A 81 42.80 -11.64 -19.56
N ARG A 82 42.50 -10.42 -20.03
CA ARG A 82 42.73 -9.17 -19.29
C ARG A 82 41.60 -8.17 -19.56
N SER A 83 41.32 -7.30 -18.59
CA SER A 83 40.42 -6.17 -18.78
C SER A 83 40.96 -5.19 -19.83
N VAL A 84 40.04 -4.50 -20.52
CA VAL A 84 40.38 -3.35 -21.37
C VAL A 84 39.58 -2.12 -20.92
N THR A 85 40.32 -1.03 -20.74
CA THR A 85 39.81 0.25 -20.25
C THR A 85 40.03 1.33 -21.30
N LEU A 86 38.97 2.09 -21.59
CA LEU A 86 39.03 3.32 -22.38
C LEU A 86 39.24 4.50 -21.44
N ARG A 87 40.33 5.24 -21.66
CA ARG A 87 40.79 6.34 -20.82
C ARG A 87 40.80 7.64 -21.59
N PHE A 88 40.23 8.68 -20.98
CA PHE A 88 40.47 10.07 -21.36
C PHE A 88 41.32 10.75 -20.28
N SER A 89 42.40 11.42 -20.69
CA SER A 89 43.24 12.22 -19.80
C SER A 89 43.55 13.58 -20.43
N SER A 90 43.62 14.62 -19.59
CA SER A 90 43.93 15.98 -20.01
C SER A 90 44.87 16.71 -19.04
N GLU A 91 45.73 17.54 -19.60
CA GLU A 91 46.69 18.37 -18.89
C GLU A 91 46.64 19.80 -19.46
N GLU A 92 46.45 20.77 -18.57
CA GLU A 92 46.49 22.20 -18.89
C GLU A 92 47.77 22.82 -18.28
N ARG A 93 48.38 23.78 -18.98
CA ARG A 93 49.53 24.58 -18.50
C ARG A 93 49.33 26.06 -18.80
N CYS A 94 49.86 26.94 -17.97
CA CYS A 94 49.73 28.39 -18.13
C CYS A 94 50.99 29.15 -17.69
N SER A 95 51.84 29.52 -18.65
CA SER A 95 53.10 30.22 -18.38
C SER A 95 53.06 31.69 -18.82
N PHE A 96 53.70 32.57 -18.04
CA PHE A 96 53.87 33.97 -18.41
C PHE A 96 54.77 34.13 -19.64
N VAL A 97 54.42 35.05 -20.54
CA VAL A 97 55.16 35.30 -21.80
C VAL A 97 55.80 36.69 -21.80
N ARG A 98 54.99 37.74 -21.61
CA ARG A 98 55.41 39.14 -21.79
C ARG A 98 54.46 40.12 -21.12
N GLU A 99 55.00 41.30 -20.81
CA GLU A 99 54.25 42.48 -20.36
C GLU A 99 54.33 43.54 -21.47
N ALA A 100 53.23 44.18 -21.82
CA ALA A 100 53.22 45.29 -22.78
C ALA A 100 52.29 46.41 -22.33
N THR A 101 52.68 47.66 -22.59
CA THR A 101 51.89 48.83 -22.22
C THR A 101 51.37 49.52 -23.46
N ARG A 102 50.05 49.65 -23.60
CA ARG A 102 49.40 50.40 -24.68
C ARG A 102 48.74 51.66 -24.14
N HIS A 103 48.73 52.70 -24.97
CA HIS A 103 48.07 53.96 -24.67
C HIS A 103 46.71 53.99 -25.37
N GLU A 104 45.64 54.25 -24.62
CA GLU A 104 44.29 54.40 -25.16
C GLU A 104 43.77 55.81 -24.86
N ASP A 105 43.47 56.56 -25.92
CA ASP A 105 42.84 57.89 -25.84
C ASP A 105 41.46 57.79 -25.20
N SER A 106 41.15 58.65 -24.23
CA SER A 106 39.78 58.83 -23.76
C SER A 106 38.84 59.18 -24.92
N LYS A 107 37.66 58.56 -24.93
CA LYS A 107 36.56 58.87 -25.87
C LYS A 107 35.97 60.28 -25.65
N THR A 108 36.25 60.91 -24.51
CA THR A 108 35.90 62.31 -24.21
C THR A 108 37.13 63.22 -24.27
N GLN A 109 37.02 64.29 -25.05
CA GLN A 109 38.05 65.32 -25.25
C GLN A 109 37.68 66.55 -24.42
N HIS A 110 38.55 66.95 -23.48
CA HIS A 110 38.33 68.15 -22.67
C HIS A 110 38.85 69.38 -23.44
N VAL A 111 37.95 70.31 -23.78
CA VAL A 111 38.32 71.59 -24.38
C VAL A 111 38.25 72.67 -23.32
N THR A 112 39.39 73.28 -23.00
CA THR A 112 39.50 74.44 -22.10
C THR A 112 39.78 75.67 -22.95
N THR A 113 38.90 76.68 -22.83
CA THR A 113 39.06 77.96 -23.54
C THR A 113 39.61 78.99 -22.56
N PHE A 114 40.71 79.64 -22.92
CA PHE A 114 41.27 80.75 -22.14
C PHE A 114 41.13 82.06 -22.93
N THR A 115 40.69 83.11 -22.26
CA THR A 115 40.54 84.45 -22.82
C THR A 115 41.69 85.32 -22.31
N SER A 116 42.57 85.77 -23.22
CA SER A 116 43.62 86.72 -22.86
C SER A 116 43.06 88.14 -22.82
N ALA A 117 43.75 89.05 -22.10
CA ALA A 117 43.32 90.44 -21.87
C ALA A 117 43.29 91.34 -23.13
N PHE A 118 43.45 90.77 -24.33
CA PHE A 118 43.37 91.45 -25.62
C PHE A 118 42.45 90.73 -26.62
N GLY A 119 41.29 90.26 -26.13
CA GLY A 119 40.12 89.90 -26.95
C GLY A 119 40.16 88.57 -27.72
N SER A 120 41.33 87.95 -27.91
CA SER A 120 41.44 86.67 -28.63
C SER A 120 41.18 85.46 -27.74
N GLN A 121 40.34 84.53 -28.23
CA GLN A 121 40.04 83.25 -27.56
C GLN A 121 40.93 82.13 -28.09
N SER A 122 41.67 81.49 -27.19
CA SER A 122 42.47 80.29 -27.50
C SER A 122 41.78 79.04 -26.96
N LYS A 123 41.50 78.07 -27.84
CA LYS A 123 40.94 76.76 -27.47
C LYS A 123 42.07 75.73 -27.35
N MET A 124 42.33 75.24 -26.14
CA MET A 124 43.21 74.10 -25.92
C MET A 124 42.36 72.83 -25.75
N SER A 125 42.59 71.81 -26.57
CA SER A 125 41.93 70.51 -26.38
C SER A 125 42.91 69.47 -25.86
N SER A 126 42.63 68.90 -24.69
CA SER A 126 43.34 67.76 -24.14
C SER A 126 42.51 66.48 -24.28
N LYS A 127 43.20 65.35 -24.46
CA LYS A 127 42.63 64.02 -24.24
C LYS A 127 43.38 63.39 -23.07
N THR A 128 42.64 62.76 -22.16
CA THR A 128 43.26 61.93 -21.12
C THR A 128 43.72 60.63 -21.77
N VAL A 129 45.03 60.44 -21.90
CA VAL A 129 45.62 59.21 -22.42
C VAL A 129 45.76 58.21 -21.27
N THR A 130 44.99 57.13 -21.30
CA THR A 130 45.06 56.07 -20.30
C THR A 130 46.15 55.08 -20.68
N LYS A 131 47.16 54.91 -19.82
CA LYS A 131 48.17 53.85 -19.98
C LYS A 131 47.60 52.54 -19.44
N ILE A 132 47.34 51.58 -20.32
CA ILE A 132 46.86 50.24 -19.99
C ILE A 132 48.07 49.29 -20.05
N THR A 133 48.31 48.55 -18.98
CA THR A 133 49.31 47.48 -18.93
C THR A 133 48.61 46.14 -19.13
N GLU A 134 49.07 45.35 -20.09
CA GLU A 134 48.52 44.05 -20.46
C GLU A 134 49.61 42.97 -20.28
N TYR A 135 49.26 41.91 -19.56
CA TYR A 135 50.13 40.77 -19.28
C TYR A 135 49.66 39.58 -20.11
N PHE A 136 50.57 38.95 -20.83
CA PHE A 136 50.27 37.92 -21.82
C PHE A 136 50.79 36.57 -21.34
N TRP A 137 49.93 35.55 -21.42
CA TRP A 137 50.14 34.22 -20.87
C TRP A 137 49.90 33.17 -21.95
N LYS A 138 50.81 32.20 -22.08
CA LYS A 138 50.66 31.05 -22.96
C LYS A 138 49.87 29.98 -22.21
N PHE A 139 48.59 29.84 -22.54
CA PHE A 139 47.81 28.69 -22.11
C PHE A 139 47.98 27.54 -23.11
N THR A 140 48.18 26.33 -22.63
CA THR A 140 48.33 25.12 -23.46
C THR A 140 47.51 24.00 -22.84
N ALA A 141 46.72 23.31 -23.65
CA ALA A 141 45.95 22.14 -23.24
C ALA A 141 46.31 20.95 -24.13
N GLU A 142 46.64 19.83 -23.52
CA GLU A 142 46.93 18.56 -24.19
C GLU A 142 45.97 17.50 -23.68
N TRP A 143 45.28 16.80 -24.58
CA TRP A 143 44.37 15.71 -24.22
C TRP A 143 44.66 14.45 -25.03
N LYS A 144 44.39 13.29 -24.41
CA LYS A 144 44.65 11.95 -24.95
C LYS A 144 43.45 11.05 -24.70
N LEU A 145 43.08 10.29 -25.72
CA LEU A 145 42.11 9.20 -25.67
C LEU A 145 42.82 7.91 -26.09
N PHE A 146 42.82 6.89 -25.22
CA PHE A 146 43.48 5.63 -25.51
C PHE A 146 42.82 4.43 -24.82
N LEU A 147 43.04 3.24 -25.38
CA LEU A 147 42.69 1.96 -24.78
C LEU A 147 43.95 1.35 -24.15
N PHE A 148 43.86 0.82 -22.93
CA PHE A 148 44.95 0.06 -22.31
C PHE A 148 44.46 -1.27 -21.71
N VAL A 149 45.41 -2.17 -21.46
CA VAL A 149 45.16 -3.58 -21.11
C VAL A 149 45.58 -3.84 -19.66
N GLY A 150 44.68 -4.43 -18.87
CA GLY A 150 44.90 -4.69 -17.45
C GLY A 150 45.13 -3.39 -16.68
N ASN A 151 46.27 -3.31 -15.98
CA ASN A 151 46.67 -2.18 -15.15
C ASN A 151 47.93 -1.45 -15.68
N ASP A 152 48.32 -1.65 -16.94
CA ASP A 152 49.51 -0.99 -17.52
C ASP A 152 49.12 -0.03 -18.67
N PRO A 153 49.08 1.30 -18.42
CA PRO A 153 48.87 2.31 -19.45
C PRO A 153 50.01 2.43 -20.49
N LYS A 154 51.17 1.78 -20.30
CA LYS A 154 52.32 1.93 -21.20
C LYS A 154 52.16 1.20 -22.53
N ASP A 155 51.40 0.11 -22.55
CA ASP A 155 51.15 -0.70 -23.76
C ASP A 155 49.86 -0.29 -24.49
N ALA A 156 49.50 0.99 -24.38
CA ALA A 156 48.23 1.54 -24.85
C ALA A 156 48.10 1.59 -26.38
N VAL A 157 46.87 1.37 -26.87
CA VAL A 157 46.44 1.73 -28.22
C VAL A 157 45.91 3.15 -28.17
N LEU A 158 46.67 4.10 -28.71
CA LEU A 158 46.24 5.49 -28.87
C LEU A 158 45.11 5.57 -29.91
N LEU A 159 44.03 6.30 -29.57
CA LEU A 159 42.91 6.56 -30.48
C LEU A 159 43.04 7.97 -31.07
N GLN A 160 43.12 8.98 -30.19
CA GLN A 160 43.24 10.38 -30.56
C GLN A 160 44.07 11.14 -29.52
N THR A 161 44.78 12.16 -29.96
CA THR A 161 45.38 13.18 -29.08
C THR A 161 45.52 14.48 -29.83
N ARG A 162 45.32 15.60 -29.12
CA ARG A 162 45.58 16.93 -29.66
C ARG A 162 46.18 17.84 -28.58
N LYS A 163 46.98 18.80 -29.04
CA LYS A 163 47.57 19.86 -28.24
C LYS A 163 47.15 21.21 -28.83
N GLY A 164 46.44 22.01 -28.04
CA GLY A 164 46.01 23.36 -28.39
C GLY A 164 46.70 24.40 -27.51
N GLU A 165 46.92 25.59 -28.05
CA GLU A 165 47.61 26.71 -27.42
C GLU A 165 46.86 28.02 -27.72
N VAL A 166 46.73 28.91 -26.73
CA VAL A 166 46.19 30.27 -26.93
C VAL A 166 46.92 31.29 -26.05
N GLU A 167 46.98 32.54 -26.51
CA GLU A 167 47.49 33.65 -25.70
C GLU A 167 46.32 34.26 -24.89
N LEU A 168 46.41 34.20 -23.56
CA LEU A 168 45.48 34.85 -22.63
C LEU A 168 46.05 36.21 -22.21
N VAL A 169 45.17 37.20 -21.98
CA VAL A 169 45.57 38.57 -21.62
C VAL A 169 44.88 39.00 -20.34
N THR A 170 45.65 39.49 -19.37
CA THR A 170 45.15 40.03 -18.09
C THR A 170 45.60 41.49 -17.90
N SER A 171 44.83 42.27 -17.13
CA SER A 171 45.17 43.66 -16.76
C SER A 171 46.04 43.76 -15.50
N THR A 172 46.16 42.67 -14.75
CA THR A 172 47.05 42.51 -13.58
C THR A 172 48.04 41.37 -13.83
N LYS A 173 49.11 41.31 -13.04
CA LYS A 173 50.17 40.29 -13.16
C LYS A 173 49.79 38.94 -12.51
N ASP A 174 48.53 38.77 -12.15
CA ASP A 174 47.99 37.55 -11.56
C ASP A 174 47.78 36.49 -12.65
N THR A 175 48.12 35.23 -12.37
CA THR A 175 48.01 34.16 -13.37
C THR A 175 46.53 33.80 -13.62
N PRO A 176 46.06 33.74 -14.89
CA PRO A 176 44.66 33.45 -15.20
C PRO A 176 44.29 31.96 -14.99
N LYS A 177 45.28 31.07 -14.86
CA LYS A 177 45.16 29.63 -14.62
C LYS A 177 46.37 29.12 -13.81
N PRO A 178 46.32 27.93 -13.19
CA PRO A 178 47.51 27.29 -12.61
C PRO A 178 48.59 27.01 -13.67
N ASP A 179 49.86 27.05 -13.26
CA ASP A 179 51.01 26.81 -14.15
C ASP A 179 51.00 25.40 -14.76
N VAL A 180 50.62 24.38 -13.98
CA VAL A 180 50.27 23.03 -14.45
C VAL A 180 49.02 22.55 -13.72
N LYS A 181 48.09 21.95 -14.46
CA LYS A 181 46.89 21.30 -13.94
C LYS A 181 46.62 20.00 -14.72
N VAL A 182 46.97 18.87 -14.11
CA VAL A 182 46.55 17.54 -14.57
C VAL A 182 45.14 17.29 -14.05
N PHE A 183 44.24 16.79 -14.91
CA PHE A 183 42.89 16.41 -14.51
C PHE A 183 42.83 14.92 -14.10
N PRO A 184 41.93 14.53 -13.18
CA PRO A 184 41.70 13.13 -12.88
C PRO A 184 41.35 12.34 -14.14
N GLU A 185 41.99 11.18 -14.32
CA GLU A 185 41.78 10.33 -15.49
C GLU A 185 40.33 9.80 -15.50
N VAL A 186 39.68 9.87 -16.67
CA VAL A 186 38.28 9.49 -16.84
C VAL A 186 38.23 8.15 -17.55
N ASP A 187 38.03 7.09 -16.77
CA ASP A 187 38.06 5.70 -17.22
C ASP A 187 36.67 5.08 -17.40
N VAL A 188 36.56 4.17 -18.37
CA VAL A 188 35.48 3.17 -18.44
C VAL A 188 36.01 1.83 -18.91
N ASN A 189 35.68 0.77 -18.17
CA ASN A 189 35.96 -0.60 -18.58
C ASN A 189 34.97 -1.01 -19.68
N ILE A 190 35.48 -1.39 -20.85
CA ILE A 190 34.66 -1.83 -22.01
C ILE A 190 34.87 -3.32 -22.35
N THR A 191 35.54 -4.07 -21.46
CA THR A 191 35.88 -5.50 -21.65
C THR A 191 34.68 -6.31 -22.09
N TRP A 192 33.55 -6.22 -21.38
CA TRP A 192 32.32 -6.96 -21.67
C TRP A 192 31.83 -6.75 -23.11
N ALA A 193 31.78 -5.50 -23.58
CA ALA A 193 31.30 -5.17 -24.93
C ALA A 193 32.24 -5.72 -26.02
N LEU A 194 33.54 -5.79 -25.73
CA LEU A 194 34.54 -6.39 -26.61
C LEU A 194 34.54 -7.93 -26.55
N THR A 195 34.15 -8.53 -25.42
CA THR A 195 33.96 -9.99 -25.27
C THR A 195 32.77 -10.49 -26.08
N MET A 196 31.71 -9.69 -26.15
CA MET A 196 30.48 -9.99 -26.90
C MET A 196 30.57 -9.64 -28.40
N LEU A 197 31.79 -9.49 -28.93
CA LEU A 197 32.06 -9.19 -30.34
C LEU A 197 32.96 -10.28 -30.95
N SER A 198 32.52 -10.82 -32.09
CA SER A 198 33.28 -11.78 -32.90
C SER A 198 34.56 -11.19 -33.50
N SER A 199 35.34 -12.01 -34.21
CA SER A 199 36.47 -11.55 -35.01
C SER A 199 36.08 -10.57 -36.14
N ASP A 200 34.96 -10.79 -36.82
CA ASP A 200 34.43 -9.92 -37.89
C ASP A 200 33.65 -8.69 -37.37
N GLY A 201 33.37 -8.62 -36.07
CA GLY A 201 32.68 -7.49 -35.41
C GLY A 201 31.17 -7.59 -35.42
N THR A 202 30.65 -8.83 -35.42
CA THR A 202 29.25 -9.15 -35.18
C THR A 202 29.03 -9.40 -33.69
N GLY A 203 27.87 -8.99 -33.17
CA GLY A 203 27.52 -9.24 -31.78
C GLY A 203 27.22 -10.73 -31.55
N THR A 204 27.76 -11.29 -30.47
CA THR A 204 27.57 -12.70 -30.08
C THR A 204 26.85 -12.87 -28.73
N PHE A 205 26.09 -11.85 -28.31
CA PHE A 205 25.26 -11.89 -27.12
C PHE A 205 24.03 -12.79 -27.34
N SER A 206 23.72 -13.63 -26.34
CA SER A 206 22.48 -14.40 -26.25
C SER A 206 22.02 -14.44 -24.78
N ILE A 207 20.71 -14.61 -24.56
CA ILE A 207 20.07 -14.66 -23.25
C ILE A 207 19.95 -16.12 -22.83
N ASP A 208 20.56 -16.48 -21.71
CA ASP A 208 20.39 -17.83 -21.14
C ASP A 208 19.04 -17.94 -20.44
N ARG A 209 18.10 -18.57 -21.15
CA ARG A 209 16.70 -18.75 -20.74
C ARG A 209 16.53 -19.84 -19.68
N GLN A 210 17.59 -20.56 -19.30
CA GLN A 210 17.55 -21.60 -18.25
C GLN A 210 17.93 -21.06 -16.86
N LYS A 211 18.45 -19.83 -16.77
CA LYS A 211 18.71 -19.16 -15.48
C LYS A 211 17.41 -18.89 -14.74
N GLU A 212 17.36 -19.23 -13.45
CA GLU A 212 16.23 -18.97 -12.54
C GLU A 212 15.74 -17.52 -12.56
N LYS A 213 16.65 -16.56 -12.74
CA LYS A 213 16.36 -15.12 -12.81
C LYS A 213 15.96 -14.62 -14.21
N CYS A 214 15.85 -15.50 -15.21
CA CYS A 214 15.41 -15.12 -16.55
C CYS A 214 13.87 -15.04 -16.63
N HIS A 215 13.31 -14.02 -15.98
CA HIS A 215 11.86 -13.81 -15.95
C HIS A 215 11.31 -13.50 -17.35
N THR A 216 11.90 -12.55 -18.07
CA THR A 216 11.43 -12.10 -19.39
C THR A 216 12.58 -11.67 -20.31
N PRO A 217 12.33 -11.42 -21.62
CA PRO A 217 13.33 -10.84 -22.52
C PRO A 217 13.95 -9.52 -22.03
N ARG A 218 13.25 -8.76 -21.18
CA ARG A 218 13.74 -7.52 -20.56
C ARG A 218 14.34 -7.74 -19.16
N ARG A 219 13.76 -8.65 -18.36
CA ARG A 219 14.10 -8.88 -16.95
C ARG A 219 14.86 -10.19 -16.80
N ASN A 220 16.17 -10.12 -17.05
CA ASN A 220 17.13 -11.19 -16.86
C ASN A 220 18.53 -10.59 -16.61
N ASP A 221 19.41 -11.33 -15.93
CA ASP A 221 20.74 -10.85 -15.52
C ASP A 221 21.64 -10.49 -16.73
N ASP A 222 21.51 -11.20 -17.87
CA ASP A 222 22.34 -10.98 -19.07
C ASP A 222 22.03 -9.63 -19.75
N VAL A 223 20.75 -9.33 -19.96
CA VAL A 223 20.27 -8.06 -20.50
C VAL A 223 20.51 -6.91 -19.53
N GLN A 224 20.42 -7.15 -18.21
CA GLN A 224 20.76 -6.12 -17.23
C GLN A 224 22.26 -5.81 -17.25
N GLY A 225 23.13 -6.82 -17.37
CA GLY A 225 24.58 -6.64 -17.57
C GLY A 225 24.91 -5.83 -18.83
N ALA A 226 24.19 -6.08 -19.93
CA ALA A 226 24.31 -5.30 -21.16
C ALA A 226 23.93 -3.81 -20.97
N LEU A 227 22.78 -3.55 -20.33
CA LEU A 227 22.32 -2.20 -20.04
C LEU A 227 23.26 -1.46 -19.08
N ASP A 228 23.78 -2.13 -18.06
CA ASP A 228 24.79 -1.59 -17.14
C ASP A 228 26.06 -1.16 -17.88
N ALA A 229 26.54 -1.96 -18.84
CA ALA A 229 27.73 -1.65 -19.64
C ALA A 229 27.50 -0.41 -20.52
N PHE A 230 26.38 -0.36 -21.26
CA PHE A 230 26.03 0.81 -22.08
C PHE A 230 25.76 2.06 -21.23
N TRP A 231 25.16 1.92 -20.05
CA TRP A 231 24.95 3.03 -19.12
C TRP A 231 26.28 3.59 -18.58
N ARG A 232 27.20 2.74 -18.12
CA ARG A 232 28.55 3.17 -17.65
C ARG A 232 29.29 3.92 -18.74
N LEU A 233 29.22 3.44 -19.99
CA LEU A 233 29.79 4.10 -21.15
C LEU A 233 29.10 5.44 -21.46
N SER A 234 27.77 5.52 -21.38
CA SER A 234 27.01 6.77 -21.52
C SER A 234 27.35 7.80 -20.44
N THR A 235 27.57 7.38 -19.20
CA THR A 235 28.05 8.26 -18.10
C THR A 235 29.50 8.71 -18.34
N TRP A 236 30.36 7.85 -18.88
CA TRP A 236 31.73 8.23 -19.26
C TRP A 236 31.76 9.29 -20.36
N THR A 237 31.00 9.11 -21.45
CA THR A 237 30.92 10.12 -22.52
C THR A 237 30.41 11.48 -22.04
N GLN A 238 29.49 11.49 -21.06
CA GLN A 238 29.01 12.72 -20.43
C GLN A 238 30.11 13.46 -19.66
N LYS A 239 30.98 12.74 -18.92
CA LYS A 239 32.13 13.35 -18.23
C LYS A 239 33.14 13.96 -19.21
N VAL A 240 33.45 13.25 -20.30
CA VAL A 240 34.38 13.75 -21.34
C VAL A 240 33.79 14.97 -22.06
N ASN A 241 32.51 14.93 -22.45
CA ASN A 241 31.80 16.09 -23.03
C ASN A 241 31.76 17.29 -22.09
N ALA A 242 31.57 17.06 -20.77
CA ALA A 242 31.60 18.12 -19.76
C ALA A 242 32.98 18.78 -19.65
N TYR A 243 34.09 18.02 -19.70
CA TYR A 243 35.43 18.62 -19.76
C TYR A 243 35.57 19.58 -20.96
N PHE A 244 35.25 19.12 -22.18
CA PHE A 244 35.35 19.96 -23.37
C PHE A 244 34.44 21.20 -23.29
N ARG A 245 33.13 21.03 -23.09
CA ARG A 245 32.14 22.11 -23.16
C ARG A 245 32.17 23.06 -21.95
N GLN A 246 32.50 22.59 -20.75
CA GLN A 246 32.42 23.37 -19.50
C GLN A 246 33.79 23.81 -18.96
N THR A 247 34.88 23.12 -19.31
CA THR A 247 36.23 23.45 -18.82
C THR A 247 37.12 24.05 -19.90
N LEU A 248 37.30 23.35 -21.02
CA LEU A 248 38.31 23.71 -22.03
C LEU A 248 37.84 24.83 -22.96
N PHE A 249 36.69 24.67 -23.62
CA PHE A 249 36.21 25.63 -24.63
C PHE A 249 35.97 27.06 -24.08
N PRO A 250 35.50 27.27 -22.83
CA PRO A 250 35.38 28.61 -22.26
C PRO A 250 36.70 29.36 -22.05
N VAL A 251 37.86 28.71 -22.23
CA VAL A 251 39.19 29.36 -22.15
C VAL A 251 39.59 30.01 -23.49
N GLN A 252 38.95 29.68 -24.61
CA GLN A 252 39.30 30.27 -25.92
C GLN A 252 38.87 31.75 -25.99
N PRO A 253 39.80 32.70 -26.21
CA PRO A 253 39.51 34.13 -26.16
C PRO A 253 38.32 34.57 -27.03
N GLN A 254 37.50 35.47 -26.49
CA GLN A 254 36.20 35.84 -27.08
C GLN A 254 36.32 36.50 -28.48
N LYS A 255 37.48 37.05 -28.81
CA LYS A 255 37.79 37.61 -30.15
C LYS A 255 37.92 36.52 -31.23
N ASP A 256 38.36 35.32 -30.84
CA ASP A 256 38.51 34.14 -31.69
C ASP A 256 37.27 33.21 -31.64
N HIS A 257 36.20 33.65 -30.99
CA HIS A 257 35.08 32.83 -30.58
C HIS A 257 33.85 33.01 -31.50
N LYS A 258 34.05 32.74 -32.80
CA LYS A 258 32.98 32.70 -33.83
C LYS A 258 32.57 31.28 -34.22
N VAL A 259 32.68 30.32 -33.30
CA VAL A 259 32.36 28.91 -33.54
C VAL A 259 31.03 28.55 -32.89
N ASP A 260 30.00 28.28 -33.70
CA ASP A 260 28.71 27.80 -33.21
C ASP A 260 28.77 26.29 -32.90
N LEU A 261 28.99 25.97 -31.61
CA LEU A 261 29.06 24.60 -31.11
C LEU A 261 27.69 23.87 -31.06
N SER A 262 26.60 24.51 -31.48
CA SER A 262 25.32 23.82 -31.73
C SER A 262 25.34 23.05 -33.05
N GLN A 263 26.15 23.47 -34.04
CA GLN A 263 26.25 22.80 -35.34
C GLN A 263 26.75 21.36 -35.26
N ILE A 264 27.45 20.99 -34.18
CA ILE A 264 27.88 19.62 -33.88
C ILE A 264 26.66 18.71 -33.65
N GLU A 265 25.62 19.24 -32.99
CA GLU A 265 24.41 18.51 -32.56
C GLU A 265 23.20 18.79 -33.48
N ALA A 266 23.27 19.81 -34.33
CA ALA A 266 22.21 20.19 -35.26
C ALA A 266 22.00 19.19 -36.42
N GLY A 267 20.75 19.07 -36.87
CA GLY A 267 20.35 18.19 -37.97
C GLY A 267 19.90 16.79 -37.51
N PRO A 268 19.40 15.95 -38.43
CA PRO A 268 18.90 14.62 -38.09
C PRO A 268 20.05 13.64 -37.76
N LEU A 269 19.85 12.81 -36.74
CA LEU A 269 20.77 11.71 -36.43
C LEU A 269 20.88 10.71 -37.60
N PRO A 270 22.02 10.00 -37.74
CA PRO A 270 22.16 8.89 -38.67
C PRO A 270 21.17 7.76 -38.33
N LEU A 271 20.98 6.80 -39.25
CA LEU A 271 20.19 5.60 -38.94
C LEU A 271 20.91 4.78 -37.87
N ILE A 272 20.46 4.86 -36.61
CA ILE A 272 20.95 3.97 -35.55
C ILE A 272 20.28 2.60 -35.76
N PRO A 273 21.02 1.52 -36.02
CA PRO A 273 20.45 0.23 -36.44
C PRO A 273 19.92 -0.61 -35.27
N VAL A 274 19.56 0.02 -34.15
CA VAL A 274 19.05 -0.59 -32.92
C VAL A 274 17.54 -0.37 -32.88
N LEU A 275 16.81 -1.21 -33.62
CA LEU A 275 15.39 -1.02 -33.92
C LEU A 275 14.59 -2.31 -33.62
N PRO A 276 13.55 -2.26 -32.77
CA PRO A 276 12.72 -3.41 -32.42
C PRO A 276 11.62 -3.63 -33.48
N LEU A 277 12.04 -3.99 -34.69
CA LEU A 277 11.18 -4.20 -35.85
C LEU A 277 11.09 -5.68 -36.20
N PHE A 278 9.93 -6.10 -36.69
CA PHE A 278 9.71 -7.39 -37.35
C PHE A 278 9.27 -7.17 -38.80
N GLU A 279 9.54 -8.17 -39.65
CA GLU A 279 9.02 -8.21 -41.01
C GLU A 279 7.56 -8.70 -41.00
N LYS A 280 6.66 -7.94 -41.63
CA LYS A 280 5.29 -8.39 -41.87
C LYS A 280 5.23 -9.17 -43.18
N ALA A 281 4.86 -10.45 -43.10
CA ALA A 281 4.74 -11.34 -44.25
C ALA A 281 3.87 -10.75 -45.37
N THR A 282 4.35 -10.83 -46.61
CA THR A 282 3.75 -10.22 -47.80
C THR A 282 3.02 -11.23 -48.69
N GLY A 283 2.01 -11.90 -48.14
CA GLY A 283 1.10 -12.76 -48.91
C GLY A 283 0.22 -13.67 -48.04
N GLU A 284 -0.95 -14.04 -48.57
CA GLU A 284 -1.89 -15.01 -47.98
C GLU A 284 -1.43 -16.45 -48.23
N GLY A 285 -0.17 -16.75 -47.89
CA GLY A 285 0.43 -18.07 -48.06
C GLY A 285 0.21 -18.95 -46.84
N GLU A 286 -0.83 -19.80 -46.88
CA GLU A 286 -0.99 -20.89 -45.91
C GLU A 286 0.11 -21.95 -46.12
N GLY A 287 1.24 -21.78 -45.42
CA GLY A 287 2.35 -22.72 -45.44
C GLY A 287 2.95 -22.90 -44.05
N GLU A 288 2.89 -24.13 -43.53
CA GLU A 288 3.44 -24.49 -42.22
C GLU A 288 4.98 -24.61 -42.23
N GLY A 289 5.64 -23.48 -42.48
CA GLY A 289 7.08 -23.29 -42.36
C GLY A 289 7.34 -21.91 -41.78
N ALA A 290 7.78 -21.83 -40.53
CA ALA A 290 7.89 -20.57 -39.81
C ALA A 290 8.97 -19.65 -40.42
N ALA A 291 8.55 -18.75 -41.31
CA ALA A 291 9.39 -17.66 -41.79
C ALA A 291 9.82 -16.79 -40.60
N SER A 292 11.12 -16.51 -40.49
CA SER A 292 11.66 -15.66 -39.43
C SER A 292 11.04 -14.27 -39.49
N VAL A 293 10.32 -13.87 -38.44
CA VAL A 293 9.81 -12.50 -38.28
C VAL A 293 10.93 -11.49 -38.03
N LEU A 294 12.13 -11.95 -37.66
CA LEU A 294 13.32 -11.11 -37.50
C LEU A 294 13.95 -10.77 -38.86
N MET A 295 14.50 -9.56 -38.94
CA MET A 295 15.32 -9.13 -40.06
C MET A 295 16.60 -9.99 -40.16
N THR A 296 17.08 -10.20 -41.38
CA THR A 296 18.22 -11.07 -41.69
C THR A 296 19.55 -10.37 -41.44
N ARG A 297 20.64 -11.16 -41.43
CA ARG A 297 22.01 -10.63 -41.34
C ARG A 297 22.31 -9.59 -42.43
N ASN A 298 21.89 -9.87 -43.67
CA ASN A 298 22.12 -9.00 -44.82
C ASN A 298 21.50 -7.61 -44.61
N ASP A 299 20.29 -7.57 -44.02
CA ASP A 299 19.58 -6.32 -43.73
C ASP A 299 20.31 -5.48 -42.69
N PHE A 300 20.85 -6.15 -41.65
CA PHE A 300 21.68 -5.47 -40.66
C PHE A 300 22.95 -4.89 -41.28
N ASP A 301 23.59 -5.61 -42.21
CA ASP A 301 24.76 -5.09 -42.91
C ASP A 301 24.43 -3.89 -43.83
N LEU A 302 23.23 -3.86 -44.43
CA LEU A 302 22.70 -2.68 -45.12
C LEU A 302 22.45 -1.51 -44.14
N PHE A 303 21.84 -1.75 -42.97
CA PHE A 303 21.63 -0.70 -41.96
C PHE A 303 22.96 -0.19 -41.37
N MET A 304 23.96 -1.06 -41.22
CA MET A 304 25.30 -0.69 -40.78
C MET A 304 26.07 0.09 -41.85
N ALA A 305 25.83 -0.17 -43.14
CA ALA A 305 26.34 0.66 -44.23
C ALA A 305 25.69 2.06 -44.20
N GLU A 306 24.38 2.15 -44.01
CA GLU A 306 23.66 3.42 -43.88
C GLU A 306 24.08 4.21 -42.64
N PHE A 307 24.26 3.52 -41.50
CA PHE A 307 24.77 4.12 -40.27
C PHE A 307 26.14 4.78 -40.50
N LYS A 308 27.10 4.03 -41.07
CA LYS A 308 28.44 4.55 -41.43
C LYS A 308 28.33 5.75 -42.37
N ARG A 309 27.57 5.63 -43.46
CA ARG A 309 27.33 6.71 -44.44
C ARG A 309 26.80 7.99 -43.78
N GLY A 310 25.87 7.87 -42.83
CA GLY A 310 25.34 8.99 -42.07
C GLY A 310 26.35 9.60 -41.07
N VAL A 311 27.21 8.77 -40.46
CA VAL A 311 28.32 9.24 -39.60
C VAL A 311 29.36 9.97 -40.43
N ASP A 312 29.81 9.40 -41.55
CA ASP A 312 30.75 10.03 -42.50
C ASP A 312 30.22 11.37 -43.02
N ALA A 313 28.96 11.42 -43.47
CA ALA A 313 28.33 12.65 -43.94
C ALA A 313 28.31 13.75 -42.86
N LYS A 314 27.91 13.42 -41.63
CA LYS A 314 27.89 14.40 -40.53
C LYS A 314 29.29 14.80 -40.06
N CYS A 315 30.26 13.90 -40.13
CA CYS A 315 31.69 14.22 -39.93
C CYS A 315 32.20 15.20 -40.99
N ALA A 316 31.83 15.01 -42.26
CA ALA A 316 32.17 15.93 -43.36
C ALA A 316 31.41 17.27 -43.28
N ASP A 317 30.23 17.33 -42.64
CA ASP A 317 29.58 18.61 -42.34
C ASP A 317 30.23 19.34 -41.15
N ILE A 318 30.74 18.60 -40.16
CA ILE A 318 31.58 19.17 -39.09
C ILE A 318 32.89 19.74 -39.65
N ASP A 319 33.50 19.09 -40.66
CA ASP A 319 34.68 19.62 -41.38
C ASP A 319 34.41 20.96 -42.07
N LYS A 320 33.18 21.19 -42.56
CA LYS A 320 32.77 22.45 -43.21
C LYS A 320 32.38 23.53 -42.19
N ALA A 321 31.74 23.13 -41.09
CA ALA A 321 31.19 24.05 -40.09
C ALA A 321 32.26 24.60 -39.12
N LEU A 322 33.36 23.87 -38.91
CA LEU A 322 34.46 24.28 -38.04
C LEU A 322 35.61 24.90 -38.87
N PRO A 323 36.23 26.01 -38.41
CA PRO A 323 37.13 26.80 -39.24
C PRO A 323 38.51 26.12 -39.42
N HIS A 324 38.62 25.31 -40.48
CA HIS A 324 39.84 24.61 -40.89
C HIS A 324 40.99 25.60 -41.14
N PRO A 325 42.09 25.55 -40.38
CA PRO A 325 43.20 26.49 -40.55
C PRO A 325 44.09 26.11 -41.74
N GLU A 326 44.68 27.11 -42.39
CA GLU A 326 45.53 26.95 -43.58
C GLU A 326 46.84 26.19 -43.29
N THR A 327 47.26 26.11 -42.03
CA THR A 327 48.42 25.33 -41.59
C THR A 327 48.17 24.70 -40.22
N ALA A 328 48.80 23.55 -39.96
CA ALA A 328 48.78 22.91 -38.64
C ALA A 328 49.33 23.82 -37.52
N ALA A 329 50.24 24.75 -37.84
CA ALA A 329 50.74 25.75 -36.90
C ALA A 329 49.69 26.83 -36.53
N ALA A 330 48.70 27.08 -37.39
CA ALA A 330 47.53 27.91 -37.07
C ALA A 330 46.43 27.12 -36.36
N GLU A 331 46.35 25.80 -36.55
CA GLU A 331 45.44 24.92 -35.82
C GLU A 331 45.90 24.63 -34.39
N ALA A 332 47.21 24.50 -34.17
CA ALA A 332 47.78 24.43 -32.83
C ALA A 332 47.45 25.68 -31.99
N LYS A 333 47.15 26.83 -32.62
CA LYS A 333 46.80 28.10 -31.96
C LYS A 333 45.31 28.26 -31.60
N LYS A 334 44.57 27.15 -31.47
CA LYS A 334 43.15 27.14 -31.05
C LYS A 334 42.89 26.02 -30.06
N LEU A 335 41.90 26.18 -29.18
CA LEU A 335 41.44 25.11 -28.29
C LEU A 335 40.33 24.27 -28.95
N ILE A 336 39.51 24.88 -29.79
CA ILE A 336 38.45 24.22 -30.57
C ILE A 336 38.96 23.92 -31.99
N SER A 337 38.90 22.65 -32.41
CA SER A 337 39.15 22.23 -33.80
C SER A 337 38.13 21.21 -34.32
N VAL A 338 38.31 20.81 -35.58
CA VAL A 338 37.61 19.68 -36.22
C VAL A 338 37.67 18.40 -35.38
N GLN A 339 38.81 18.13 -34.73
CA GLN A 339 39.02 16.89 -33.99
C GLN A 339 38.13 16.81 -32.74
N GLU A 340 38.08 17.87 -31.92
CA GLU A 340 37.15 17.91 -30.79
C GLU A 340 35.68 17.91 -31.26
N GLY A 341 35.36 18.58 -32.37
CA GLY A 341 34.02 18.57 -32.95
C GLY A 341 33.54 17.17 -33.33
N LYS A 342 34.37 16.41 -34.05
CA LYS A 342 34.10 15.01 -34.40
C LYS A 342 34.04 14.12 -33.16
N LEU A 343 34.95 14.28 -32.21
CA LEU A 343 34.94 13.51 -30.96
C LEU A 343 33.65 13.73 -30.18
N LEU A 344 33.20 14.98 -29.99
CA LEU A 344 31.94 15.29 -29.29
C LEU A 344 30.71 14.70 -30.00
N TYR A 345 30.68 14.70 -31.33
CA TYR A 345 29.63 14.04 -32.10
C TYR A 345 29.62 12.52 -31.89
N LEU A 346 30.77 11.85 -31.92
CA LEU A 346 30.86 10.39 -31.68
C LEU A 346 30.49 10.03 -30.23
N LEU A 347 30.87 10.86 -29.26
CA LEU A 347 30.46 10.74 -27.86
C LEU A 347 28.93 10.92 -27.70
N MET A 348 28.29 11.80 -28.47
CA MET A 348 26.84 11.93 -28.53
C MET A 348 26.18 10.66 -29.12
N LEU A 349 26.70 10.10 -30.21
CA LEU A 349 26.15 8.88 -30.81
C LEU A 349 26.15 7.70 -29.84
N ILE A 350 27.21 7.54 -29.03
CA ILE A 350 27.28 6.52 -27.97
C ILE A 350 26.16 6.70 -26.93
N ARG A 351 25.79 7.95 -26.59
CA ARG A 351 24.65 8.23 -25.70
C ARG A 351 23.33 7.88 -26.38
N SER A 352 23.13 8.30 -27.63
CA SER A 352 21.93 7.96 -28.41
C SER A 352 21.75 6.45 -28.57
N LEU A 353 22.85 5.71 -28.71
CA LEU A 353 22.88 4.25 -28.76
C LEU A 353 22.46 3.62 -27.42
N SER A 354 23.02 4.12 -26.30
CA SER A 354 22.63 3.71 -24.94
C SER A 354 21.16 4.02 -24.61
N THR A 355 20.57 5.06 -25.20
CA THR A 355 19.13 5.34 -25.11
C THR A 355 18.31 4.39 -26.00
N ALA A 356 18.76 4.15 -27.25
CA ALA A 356 18.06 3.28 -28.19
C ALA A 356 17.91 1.83 -27.70
N ILE A 357 18.98 1.26 -27.14
CA ILE A 357 18.94 -0.09 -26.53
C ILE A 357 18.01 -0.13 -25.30
N GLY A 358 18.06 0.88 -24.43
CA GLY A 358 17.23 0.98 -23.24
C GLY A 358 15.73 1.05 -23.57
N ASP A 359 15.35 1.95 -24.47
CA ASP A 359 13.96 2.09 -24.88
C ASP A 359 13.48 0.88 -25.70
N GLY A 360 14.32 0.31 -26.56
CA GLY A 360 13.96 -0.86 -27.38
C GLY A 360 13.65 -2.09 -26.54
N LEU A 361 14.43 -2.32 -25.47
CA LEU A 361 14.19 -3.40 -24.53
C LEU A 361 12.99 -3.11 -23.61
N ASN A 362 12.80 -1.86 -23.16
CA ASN A 362 11.63 -1.44 -22.40
C ASN A 362 10.32 -1.52 -23.23
N TYR A 363 10.41 -1.28 -24.55
CA TYR A 363 9.29 -1.46 -25.49
C TYR A 363 8.83 -2.93 -25.56
N ILE A 364 9.73 -3.92 -25.49
CA ILE A 364 9.35 -5.34 -25.44
C ILE A 364 8.53 -5.64 -24.18
N GLU A 365 8.89 -5.06 -23.03
CA GLU A 365 8.11 -5.17 -21.79
C GLU A 365 6.73 -4.49 -21.90
N ASN A 366 6.66 -3.28 -22.49
CA ASN A 366 5.39 -2.59 -22.74
C ASN A 366 4.50 -3.33 -23.76
N MET A 367 5.10 -3.97 -24.77
CA MET A 367 4.42 -4.82 -25.73
C MET A 367 3.79 -6.04 -25.04
N ILE A 368 4.51 -6.70 -24.14
CA ILE A 368 3.96 -7.80 -23.32
C ILE A 368 2.79 -7.28 -22.46
N ARG A 369 2.94 -6.12 -21.79
CA ARG A 369 1.86 -5.48 -21.01
C ARG A 369 0.60 -5.28 -21.84
N LYS A 370 0.74 -4.69 -23.03
CA LYS A 370 -0.37 -4.44 -23.97
C LYS A 370 -1.00 -5.72 -24.50
N GLN A 371 -0.21 -6.74 -24.81
CA GLN A 371 -0.71 -8.04 -25.27
C GLN A 371 -1.53 -8.76 -24.19
N VAL A 372 -1.09 -8.71 -22.92
CA VAL A 372 -1.87 -9.26 -21.78
C VAL A 372 -3.19 -8.50 -21.60
N ILE A 373 -3.17 -7.17 -21.62
CA ILE A 373 -4.38 -6.34 -21.51
C ILE A 373 -5.35 -6.58 -22.68
N ALA A 374 -4.84 -6.71 -23.90
CA ALA A 374 -5.65 -7.01 -25.08
C ALA A 374 -6.27 -8.42 -25.04
N ALA A 375 -5.52 -9.42 -24.55
CA ALA A 375 -6.01 -10.79 -24.41
C ALA A 375 -7.10 -10.95 -23.31
N ILE A 376 -7.04 -10.13 -22.26
CA ILE A 376 -8.04 -10.08 -21.18
C ILE A 376 -9.22 -9.16 -21.55
N GLY A 377 -9.00 -8.21 -22.47
CA GLY A 377 -9.96 -7.17 -22.85
C GLY A 377 -10.01 -5.97 -21.91
N LYS A 378 -9.29 -6.01 -20.78
CA LYS A 378 -9.09 -4.89 -19.86
C LYS A 378 -7.81 -5.05 -19.04
N GLU A 379 -7.37 -3.96 -18.41
CA GLU A 379 -6.38 -4.03 -17.31
C GLU A 379 -7.07 -4.52 -16.03
N VAL A 380 -6.41 -5.40 -15.28
CA VAL A 380 -6.98 -6.12 -14.12
C VAL A 380 -6.49 -5.46 -12.83
N GLY A 381 -7.41 -5.19 -11.90
CA GLY A 381 -7.07 -4.68 -10.55
C GLY A 381 -7.30 -5.70 -9.42
N VAL A 382 -6.91 -5.35 -8.20
CA VAL A 382 -7.11 -6.20 -7.00
C VAL A 382 -8.58 -6.61 -6.80
N SER A 383 -9.54 -5.75 -7.13
CA SER A 383 -10.98 -6.04 -7.05
C SER A 383 -11.40 -7.19 -7.98
N ASP A 384 -10.96 -7.14 -9.23
CA ASP A 384 -11.19 -8.18 -10.24
C ASP A 384 -10.54 -9.50 -9.83
N MET A 385 -9.30 -9.43 -9.31
CA MET A 385 -8.57 -10.58 -8.81
C MET A 385 -9.27 -11.23 -7.61
N ALA A 386 -9.78 -10.41 -6.68
CA ALA A 386 -10.56 -10.89 -5.56
C ALA A 386 -11.88 -11.55 -6.01
N GLU A 387 -12.59 -10.97 -6.98
CA GLU A 387 -13.80 -11.59 -7.56
C GLU A 387 -13.47 -12.91 -8.26
N TYR A 388 -12.45 -12.94 -9.10
CA TYR A 388 -11.97 -14.15 -9.77
C TYR A 388 -11.65 -15.25 -8.77
N MET A 389 -10.92 -14.95 -7.68
CA MET A 389 -10.61 -15.94 -6.65
C MET A 389 -11.87 -16.45 -5.90
N ARG A 390 -12.91 -15.62 -5.72
CA ARG A 390 -14.22 -16.07 -5.17
C ARG A 390 -14.97 -17.01 -6.12
N PHE A 391 -14.71 -16.96 -7.43
CA PHE A 391 -15.26 -17.89 -8.42
C PHE A 391 -14.40 -19.16 -8.52
N HIS A 392 -13.09 -18.99 -8.67
CA HIS A 392 -12.11 -20.07 -8.77
C HIS A 392 -12.13 -21.02 -7.57
N ASN A 393 -12.22 -20.48 -6.34
CA ASN A 393 -12.31 -21.29 -5.12
C ASN A 393 -13.55 -22.22 -5.08
N ARG A 394 -14.62 -21.96 -5.86
CA ARG A 394 -15.80 -22.85 -5.97
C ARG A 394 -15.56 -24.05 -6.89
N LYS A 395 -14.53 -24.00 -7.75
CA LYS A 395 -14.07 -25.08 -8.62
C LYS A 395 -12.87 -25.82 -8.04
N LEU A 396 -12.03 -25.12 -7.28
CA LEU A 396 -10.84 -25.66 -6.61
C LEU A 396 -11.21 -26.66 -5.51
N PHE A 397 -12.08 -26.26 -4.58
CA PHE A 397 -12.43 -27.04 -3.41
C PHE A 397 -13.59 -28.01 -3.66
N SER A 398 -13.60 -29.13 -2.93
CA SER A 398 -14.80 -29.96 -2.79
C SER A 398 -15.92 -29.17 -2.08
N PRO A 399 -17.23 -29.38 -2.38
CA PRO A 399 -18.32 -28.51 -1.91
C PRO A 399 -18.50 -28.39 -0.38
N SER A 400 -17.98 -29.35 0.38
CA SER A 400 -17.89 -29.33 1.84
C SER A 400 -16.89 -28.30 2.37
N PHE A 401 -15.76 -28.12 1.70
CA PHE A 401 -14.61 -27.33 2.15
C PHE A 401 -14.49 -25.97 1.44
N ALA A 402 -15.28 -25.74 0.40
CA ALA A 402 -15.26 -24.50 -0.39
C ALA A 402 -15.49 -23.25 0.49
N PRO A 403 -14.61 -22.23 0.42
CA PRO A 403 -14.75 -20.98 1.16
C PRO A 403 -16.13 -20.33 0.98
N ARG A 404 -16.72 -19.87 2.08
CA ARG A 404 -18.06 -19.26 2.09
C ARG A 404 -18.03 -17.84 2.66
N PRO A 405 -18.95 -16.95 2.26
CA PRO A 405 -19.04 -15.60 2.83
C PRO A 405 -19.12 -15.62 4.36
N PHE A 406 -18.40 -14.71 5.02
CA PHE A 406 -18.60 -14.39 6.43
C PHE A 406 -19.85 -13.54 6.55
N CYS A 407 -21.01 -14.21 6.60
CA CYS A 407 -22.32 -13.61 6.72
C CYS A 407 -23.21 -14.63 7.45
N TYR A 408 -23.56 -14.35 8.70
CA TYR A 408 -24.24 -15.27 9.60
C TYR A 408 -25.47 -14.61 10.21
N ASP A 409 -26.63 -15.25 10.06
CA ASP A 409 -27.84 -14.88 10.77
C ASP A 409 -27.65 -15.14 12.28
N VAL A 410 -27.98 -14.16 13.13
CA VAL A 410 -28.07 -14.37 14.59
C VAL A 410 -29.40 -15.09 14.87
N ARG A 411 -29.35 -16.37 15.28
CA ARG A 411 -30.52 -17.27 15.34
C ARG A 411 -30.73 -17.92 16.70
N ARG A 412 -32.02 -18.07 17.05
CA ARG A 412 -32.51 -18.48 18.37
C ARG A 412 -32.59 -20.01 18.52
N GLY A 413 -31.41 -20.64 18.57
CA GLY A 413 -31.28 -22.09 18.57
C GLY A 413 -31.72 -22.75 17.25
N ASP A 414 -31.91 -24.06 17.28
CA ASP A 414 -32.12 -24.90 16.08
C ASP A 414 -33.59 -24.97 15.59
N GLY A 415 -34.46 -24.07 16.07
CA GLY A 415 -35.90 -24.05 15.75
C GLY A 415 -36.30 -23.08 14.63
N ASP A 416 -37.58 -23.11 14.25
CA ASP A 416 -38.23 -22.27 13.22
C ASP A 416 -38.29 -20.75 13.54
N TYR A 417 -37.46 -20.26 14.45
CA TYR A 417 -37.39 -18.85 14.80
C TYR A 417 -36.76 -18.02 13.68
N GLY A 418 -37.40 -16.90 13.34
CA GLY A 418 -36.80 -15.89 12.48
C GLY A 418 -35.51 -15.33 13.10
N PRO A 419 -34.48 -15.00 12.30
CA PRO A 419 -33.22 -14.51 12.81
C PRO A 419 -33.37 -13.11 13.41
N GLU A 420 -32.73 -12.90 14.56
CA GLU A 420 -32.77 -11.65 15.35
C GLU A 420 -31.82 -10.58 14.81
N GLY A 421 -30.89 -10.96 13.94
CA GLY A 421 -29.91 -10.06 13.34
C GLY A 421 -29.04 -10.74 12.30
N LEU A 422 -28.00 -10.03 11.87
CA LEU A 422 -26.99 -10.47 10.91
C LEU A 422 -25.61 -9.99 11.37
N LEU A 423 -24.60 -10.85 11.25
CA LEU A 423 -23.18 -10.54 11.44
C LEU A 423 -22.42 -10.80 10.13
N SER A 424 -21.83 -9.77 9.54
CA SER A 424 -20.97 -9.85 8.36
C SER A 424 -19.57 -9.31 8.64
N LEU A 425 -18.55 -9.91 8.03
CA LEU A 425 -17.21 -9.33 7.94
C LEU A 425 -17.00 -8.95 6.48
N GLU A 426 -17.03 -7.66 6.22
CA GLU A 426 -17.10 -7.07 4.89
C GLU A 426 -15.75 -6.49 4.48
N SER A 427 -15.47 -6.48 3.18
CA SER A 427 -14.38 -5.74 2.57
C SER A 427 -14.94 -4.68 1.63
N LEU A 428 -14.45 -3.45 1.78
CA LEU A 428 -14.88 -2.29 1.00
C LEU A 428 -13.91 -2.06 -0.15
N GLN A 429 -14.45 -1.99 -1.37
CA GLN A 429 -13.70 -1.50 -2.52
C GLN A 429 -13.70 0.04 -2.51
N SER A 430 -12.66 0.66 -3.08
CA SER A 430 -12.34 2.09 -2.90
C SER A 430 -13.35 3.10 -3.47
N SER A 431 -14.49 2.66 -3.98
CA SER A 431 -15.57 3.46 -4.58
C SER A 431 -16.99 3.03 -4.13
N ALA A 432 -17.12 2.08 -3.21
CA ALA A 432 -18.40 1.52 -2.78
C ALA A 432 -18.79 1.97 -1.36
N GLU A 433 -20.06 2.32 -1.14
CA GLU A 433 -20.62 2.62 0.20
C GLU A 433 -20.89 1.34 1.00
N THR A 434 -21.31 0.29 0.30
CA THR A 434 -21.54 -1.06 0.82
C THR A 434 -20.37 -2.00 0.51
N GLY A 435 -19.94 -2.78 1.50
CA GLY A 435 -18.87 -3.77 1.37
C GLY A 435 -19.41 -5.17 1.10
N ASP A 436 -18.62 -5.98 0.40
CA ASP A 436 -18.92 -7.40 0.18
C ASP A 436 -18.48 -8.23 1.40
N PRO A 437 -19.32 -9.16 1.91
CA PRO A 437 -18.87 -10.16 2.87
C PRO A 437 -17.70 -11.01 2.35
N VAL A 438 -16.58 -11.04 3.07
CA VAL A 438 -15.37 -11.76 2.64
C VAL A 438 -15.59 -13.28 2.67
N THR A 439 -14.99 -14.01 1.72
CA THR A 439 -15.00 -15.48 1.77
C THR A 439 -13.96 -16.00 2.76
N THR A 440 -14.40 -16.85 3.69
CA THR A 440 -13.52 -17.56 4.64
C THR A 440 -13.61 -19.06 4.44
N VAL A 441 -12.49 -19.76 4.63
CA VAL A 441 -12.52 -21.20 4.93
C VAL A 441 -13.14 -21.35 6.32
N ARG A 442 -14.05 -22.30 6.53
CA ARG A 442 -14.76 -22.44 7.81
C ARG A 442 -14.86 -23.87 8.32
N LEU A 443 -14.45 -24.09 9.56
CA LEU A 443 -14.80 -25.27 10.34
C LEU A 443 -15.89 -24.88 11.34
N ILE A 444 -17.03 -25.55 11.31
CA ILE A 444 -18.12 -25.36 12.28
C ILE A 444 -18.07 -26.52 13.27
N ARG A 445 -18.26 -26.21 14.56
CA ARG A 445 -18.54 -27.18 15.62
C ARG A 445 -19.85 -26.80 16.29
N ASP A 446 -20.83 -27.67 16.15
CA ASP A 446 -22.18 -27.47 16.69
C ASP A 446 -22.16 -27.51 18.22
N ALA A 447 -23.19 -26.96 18.88
CA ALA A 447 -23.27 -26.83 20.34
C ALA A 447 -23.24 -28.17 21.11
N SER A 448 -23.41 -29.30 20.41
CA SER A 448 -23.22 -30.67 20.90
C SER A 448 -21.75 -31.10 20.98
N THR A 449 -20.88 -30.52 20.16
CA THR A 449 -19.44 -30.85 20.02
C THR A 449 -18.51 -29.76 20.57
N ALA A 450 -18.98 -28.51 20.64
CA ALA A 450 -18.28 -27.41 21.27
C ALA A 450 -18.19 -27.59 22.80
N HIS A 451 -17.01 -27.37 23.36
CA HIS A 451 -16.79 -27.32 24.81
C HIS A 451 -17.27 -25.99 25.39
N THR A 452 -17.65 -25.97 26.67
CA THR A 452 -17.98 -24.71 27.38
C THR A 452 -16.75 -23.80 27.45
N MET A 453 -16.96 -22.51 27.21
CA MET A 453 -15.94 -21.46 27.40
C MET A 453 -16.42 -20.45 28.44
N ARG A 454 -15.55 -19.52 28.84
CA ARG A 454 -15.84 -18.46 29.81
C ARG A 454 -15.16 -17.13 29.46
N PHE A 455 -15.66 -16.05 30.06
CA PHE A 455 -15.03 -14.74 30.01
C PHE A 455 -15.19 -13.99 31.35
N PRO A 456 -14.27 -13.08 31.71
CA PRO A 456 -14.43 -12.23 32.89
C PRO A 456 -15.51 -11.16 32.66
N LEU A 457 -16.45 -11.04 33.59
CA LEU A 457 -17.29 -9.83 33.73
C LEU A 457 -16.54 -8.74 34.50
N SER A 458 -15.85 -9.15 35.57
CA SER A 458 -15.11 -8.27 36.48
C SER A 458 -13.76 -8.92 36.84
N ALA A 459 -12.98 -8.26 37.70
CA ALA A 459 -11.74 -8.85 38.22
C ALA A 459 -11.96 -10.10 39.11
N ALA A 460 -13.18 -10.33 39.60
CA ALA A 460 -13.54 -11.47 40.45
C ALA A 460 -14.52 -12.45 39.76
N THR A 461 -15.37 -11.95 38.86
CA THR A 461 -16.52 -12.67 38.30
C THR A 461 -16.23 -13.19 36.90
N ASN A 462 -16.49 -14.48 36.65
CA ASN A 462 -16.44 -15.08 35.31
C ASN A 462 -17.82 -15.64 34.94
N VAL A 463 -18.26 -15.38 33.70
CA VAL A 463 -19.43 -16.03 33.09
C VAL A 463 -18.95 -17.20 32.26
N SER A 464 -19.66 -18.34 32.34
CA SER A 464 -19.52 -19.43 31.38
C SER A 464 -20.57 -19.31 30.27
N PHE A 465 -20.24 -19.75 29.06
CA PHE A 465 -21.13 -19.74 27.91
C PHE A 465 -21.02 -21.01 27.06
N ARG A 466 -22.10 -21.35 26.36
CA ARG A 466 -22.18 -22.48 25.44
C ARG A 466 -22.98 -22.15 24.18
N GLY A 467 -22.50 -22.63 23.04
CA GLY A 467 -23.15 -22.57 21.73
C GLY A 467 -22.20 -23.09 20.64
N PRO A 468 -22.46 -22.81 19.35
CA PRO A 468 -21.60 -23.26 18.27
C PRO A 468 -20.28 -22.46 18.21
N HIS A 469 -19.19 -23.14 17.88
CA HIS A 469 -17.87 -22.55 17.65
C HIS A 469 -17.54 -22.61 16.16
N LEU A 470 -17.34 -21.45 15.52
CA LEU A 470 -17.02 -21.32 14.10
C LEU A 470 -15.58 -20.80 13.95
N ILE A 471 -14.70 -21.60 13.34
CA ILE A 471 -13.29 -21.27 13.14
C ILE A 471 -13.10 -20.87 11.68
N HIS A 472 -12.58 -19.66 11.45
CA HIS A 472 -12.46 -19.05 10.13
C HIS A 472 -11.00 -18.83 9.75
N GLY A 473 -10.60 -19.33 8.58
CA GLY A 473 -9.38 -18.92 7.90
C GLY A 473 -9.68 -17.82 6.88
N TYR A 474 -9.07 -16.65 7.06
CA TYR A 474 -9.14 -15.54 6.10
C TYR A 474 -7.76 -15.26 5.48
N ILE A 475 -7.75 -14.90 4.20
CA ILE A 475 -6.56 -14.44 3.48
C ILE A 475 -6.85 -13.07 2.85
N ASN A 476 -6.09 -12.08 3.28
CA ASN A 476 -6.01 -10.78 2.62
C ASN A 476 -4.96 -10.81 1.49
N GLN A 477 -5.10 -9.93 0.51
CA GLN A 477 -4.17 -9.78 -0.61
C GLN A 477 -3.60 -8.35 -0.60
N GLN A 478 -2.29 -8.21 -0.76
CA GLN A 478 -1.62 -6.92 -0.82
C GLN A 478 -0.58 -6.90 -1.92
N PHE A 479 -0.75 -6.01 -2.90
CA PHE A 479 0.19 -5.75 -3.98
C PHE A 479 0.97 -4.46 -3.69
N SER A 480 2.23 -4.39 -4.11
CA SER A 480 3.10 -3.25 -3.87
C SER A 480 2.65 -2.04 -4.69
N GLY A 481 2.68 -0.84 -4.09
CA GLY A 481 2.18 0.40 -4.69
C GLY A 481 0.65 0.53 -4.79
N GLU A 482 -0.11 -0.55 -4.61
CA GLU A 482 -1.57 -0.56 -4.70
C GLU A 482 -2.23 -0.39 -3.32
N ARG A 483 -3.38 0.30 -3.28
CA ARG A 483 -4.18 0.39 -2.04
C ARG A 483 -4.95 -0.92 -1.85
N GLY A 484 -4.55 -1.69 -0.83
CA GLY A 484 -5.34 -2.84 -0.37
C GLY A 484 -6.76 -2.46 0.03
N ALA A 485 -7.70 -3.39 -0.10
CA ALA A 485 -9.08 -3.19 0.32
C ALA A 485 -9.17 -2.98 1.85
N THR A 486 -10.11 -2.17 2.31
CA THR A 486 -10.37 -1.99 3.74
C THR A 486 -11.39 -3.01 4.25
N HIS A 487 -11.40 -3.26 5.56
CA HIS A 487 -12.23 -4.29 6.17
C HIS A 487 -13.08 -3.70 7.29
N ARG A 488 -14.27 -4.27 7.52
CA ARG A 488 -15.20 -3.86 8.58
C ARG A 488 -16.02 -5.04 9.09
N LEU A 489 -16.21 -5.14 10.40
CA LEU A 489 -17.19 -6.03 11.01
C LEU A 489 -18.51 -5.26 11.12
N VAL A 490 -19.59 -5.82 10.58
CA VAL A 490 -20.92 -5.20 10.57
C VAL A 490 -21.90 -6.11 11.30
N ALA A 491 -22.61 -5.54 12.26
CA ALA A 491 -23.70 -6.20 12.98
C ALA A 491 -24.99 -5.41 12.80
N ARG A 492 -26.05 -6.08 12.34
CA ARG A 492 -27.37 -5.49 12.12
C ARG A 492 -28.41 -6.22 12.97
N ALA A 493 -29.12 -5.50 13.83
CA ALA A 493 -30.33 -6.05 14.47
C ALA A 493 -31.52 -6.04 13.51
N ARG A 494 -32.44 -6.99 13.67
CA ARG A 494 -33.80 -6.83 13.15
C ARG A 494 -34.63 -5.98 14.11
N GLN A 495 -35.83 -5.62 13.68
CA GLN A 495 -36.82 -4.95 14.53
C GLN A 495 -37.22 -5.84 15.71
N PHE A 496 -37.48 -5.27 16.89
CA PHE A 496 -37.91 -5.98 18.12
C PHE A 496 -36.96 -7.13 18.52
N SER A 497 -35.68 -6.96 18.23
CA SER A 497 -34.64 -7.97 18.35
C SER A 497 -33.38 -7.33 18.91
N SER A 498 -32.65 -8.05 19.78
CA SER A 498 -31.53 -7.50 20.54
C SER A 498 -30.50 -8.58 20.89
N PHE A 499 -29.23 -8.27 20.66
CA PHE A 499 -28.10 -9.12 21.05
C PHE A 499 -26.90 -8.28 21.50
N VAL A 500 -26.05 -8.88 22.33
CA VAL A 500 -24.73 -8.32 22.66
C VAL A 500 -23.70 -8.86 21.67
N LEU A 501 -22.96 -7.97 21.05
CA LEU A 501 -21.75 -8.28 20.28
C LEU A 501 -20.54 -8.01 21.15
N MET A 502 -19.66 -9.00 21.33
CA MET A 502 -18.35 -8.84 21.97
C MET A 502 -17.24 -9.14 20.99
N VAL A 503 -16.18 -8.33 21.01
CA VAL A 503 -14.98 -8.51 20.19
C VAL A 503 -13.76 -8.55 21.12
N GLY A 504 -12.87 -9.51 20.90
CA GLY A 504 -11.85 -9.86 21.88
C GLY A 504 -10.80 -10.84 21.35
N LYS A 505 -10.13 -11.53 22.28
CA LYS A 505 -9.11 -12.55 21.99
C LYS A 505 -9.46 -13.89 22.62
N ILE A 506 -8.86 -14.96 22.11
CA ILE A 506 -8.86 -16.28 22.76
C ILE A 506 -7.57 -16.37 23.60
N ALA A 507 -7.72 -16.32 24.93
CA ALA A 507 -6.58 -16.23 25.87
C ALA A 507 -6.13 -17.61 26.39
N ALA A 508 -7.02 -18.60 26.37
CA ALA A 508 -6.73 -20.00 26.68
C ALA A 508 -7.77 -20.90 25.98
N ALA A 509 -7.58 -22.22 26.04
CA ALA A 509 -8.49 -23.19 25.43
C ALA A 509 -9.97 -22.98 25.82
N ASP A 510 -10.24 -22.55 27.05
CA ASP A 510 -11.57 -22.29 27.61
C ASP A 510 -11.88 -20.79 27.83
N VAL A 511 -10.96 -19.86 27.55
CA VAL A 511 -11.11 -18.43 27.92
C VAL A 511 -11.16 -17.49 26.70
N PHE A 512 -12.24 -16.71 26.63
CA PHE A 512 -12.38 -15.53 25.77
C PHE A 512 -12.16 -14.25 26.59
N GLU A 513 -11.43 -13.28 26.04
CA GLU A 513 -11.13 -11.99 26.68
C GLU A 513 -11.83 -10.84 25.90
N PRO A 514 -12.99 -10.34 26.35
CA PRO A 514 -13.75 -9.29 25.65
C PRO A 514 -13.08 -7.92 25.81
N LYS A 515 -12.53 -7.39 24.71
CA LYS A 515 -11.92 -6.05 24.64
C LYS A 515 -12.95 -4.95 24.38
N HIS A 516 -13.95 -5.27 23.55
CA HIS A 516 -15.04 -4.37 23.16
C HIS A 516 -16.37 -5.12 23.31
N ALA A 517 -17.42 -4.41 23.68
CA ALA A 517 -18.78 -4.95 23.77
C ALA A 517 -19.79 -3.87 23.35
N LEU A 518 -20.88 -4.28 22.69
CA LEU A 518 -21.92 -3.41 22.16
C LEU A 518 -23.29 -4.09 22.29
N ILE A 519 -24.35 -3.33 22.58
CA ILE A 519 -25.73 -3.82 22.47
C ILE A 519 -26.28 -3.37 21.12
N VAL A 520 -26.62 -4.31 20.24
CA VAL A 520 -27.21 -4.04 18.93
C VAL A 520 -28.69 -4.40 19.00
N LYS A 521 -29.61 -3.44 18.84
CA LYS A 521 -31.05 -3.66 18.98
C LYS A 521 -31.91 -2.90 17.95
N ASP A 522 -33.15 -3.35 17.73
CA ASP A 522 -34.22 -2.57 17.08
C ASP A 522 -33.83 -1.84 15.78
N ARG A 523 -33.36 -2.60 14.78
CA ARG A 523 -32.83 -2.09 13.49
C ARG A 523 -31.49 -1.34 13.56
N ASP A 524 -30.79 -1.32 14.69
CA ASP A 524 -29.41 -0.83 14.78
C ASP A 524 -28.51 -1.50 13.74
N GLU A 525 -27.67 -0.70 13.08
CA GLU A 525 -26.48 -1.14 12.37
C GLU A 525 -25.24 -0.60 13.09
N ALA A 526 -24.34 -1.49 13.51
CA ALA A 526 -23.03 -1.17 14.06
C ALA A 526 -21.93 -1.60 13.09
N ILE A 527 -21.11 -0.65 12.65
CA ILE A 527 -19.97 -0.84 11.74
C ILE A 527 -18.69 -0.56 12.50
N LEU A 528 -17.87 -1.59 12.67
CA LEU A 528 -16.57 -1.56 13.34
C LEU A 528 -15.47 -1.72 12.27
N PRO A 529 -14.73 -0.67 11.90
CA PRO A 529 -13.59 -0.80 11.00
C PRO A 529 -12.56 -1.80 11.55
N LEU A 530 -11.90 -2.55 10.67
CA LEU A 530 -10.87 -3.52 11.02
C LEU A 530 -9.54 -3.12 10.40
N VAL A 531 -8.51 -3.04 11.24
CA VAL A 531 -7.12 -2.78 10.85
C VAL A 531 -6.38 -4.12 10.84
N LEU A 532 -5.77 -4.44 9.70
CA LEU A 532 -5.03 -5.69 9.48
C LEU A 532 -3.53 -5.41 9.55
N ASN A 533 -2.86 -5.92 10.58
CA ASN A 533 -1.44 -5.71 10.84
C ASN A 533 -0.66 -7.01 10.55
N PRO A 534 -0.01 -7.15 9.38
CA PRO A 534 0.77 -8.34 9.03
C PRO A 534 2.11 -8.38 9.79
N LEU A 535 2.47 -9.57 10.29
CA LEU A 535 3.73 -9.85 10.99
C LEU A 535 4.85 -10.26 10.00
N PRO A 536 6.13 -10.29 10.42
CA PRO A 536 7.20 -10.93 9.65
C PRO A 536 6.89 -12.41 9.38
N THR A 537 7.27 -12.91 8.20
CA THR A 537 7.04 -14.32 7.83
C THR A 537 7.90 -15.27 8.67
N ALA A 538 7.53 -16.55 8.70
CA ALA A 538 8.29 -17.54 9.46
C ALA A 538 9.77 -17.62 9.01
N LYS A 539 10.02 -17.51 7.70
CA LYS A 539 11.36 -17.48 7.10
C LYS A 539 12.12 -16.21 7.44
N GLU A 540 11.55 -15.03 7.17
CA GLU A 540 12.16 -13.73 7.53
C GLU A 540 12.56 -13.67 9.01
N PHE A 541 11.70 -14.15 9.90
CA PHE A 541 11.97 -14.17 11.34
C PHE A 541 13.10 -15.16 11.70
N LYS A 542 13.07 -16.36 11.12
CA LYS A 542 14.12 -17.39 11.31
C LYS A 542 15.49 -16.88 10.87
N ASP A 543 15.55 -16.21 9.73
CA ASP A 543 16.77 -15.63 9.18
C ASP A 543 17.24 -14.45 10.02
N ALA A 544 16.33 -13.57 10.45
CA ALA A 544 16.64 -12.43 11.32
C ALA A 544 17.20 -12.83 12.70
N ILE A 545 16.79 -13.98 13.26
CA ILE A 545 17.33 -14.49 14.52
C ILE A 545 18.55 -15.41 14.35
N SER A 546 18.91 -15.80 13.13
CA SER A 546 19.96 -16.81 12.86
C SER A 546 21.35 -16.39 13.36
N SER A 547 21.63 -15.09 13.36
CA SER A 547 22.88 -14.48 13.84
C SER A 547 22.89 -14.14 15.33
N LEU A 548 21.77 -14.33 16.03
CA LEU A 548 21.63 -14.02 17.45
C LEU A 548 22.12 -15.18 18.33
N SER A 549 22.57 -14.87 19.54
CA SER A 549 22.97 -15.88 20.53
C SER A 549 21.77 -16.78 20.94
N PRO A 550 22.02 -18.00 21.45
CA PRO A 550 20.94 -18.93 21.82
C PRO A 550 19.89 -18.32 22.78
N GLU A 551 20.30 -17.49 23.74
CA GLU A 551 19.37 -16.83 24.67
C GLU A 551 18.51 -15.76 23.98
N GLN A 552 19.11 -14.96 23.11
CA GLN A 552 18.38 -13.98 22.29
C GLN A 552 17.40 -14.69 21.34
N GLN A 553 17.78 -15.84 20.78
CA GLN A 553 16.86 -16.67 19.99
C GLN A 553 15.72 -17.24 20.84
N ARG A 554 15.98 -17.72 22.06
CA ARG A 554 14.92 -18.21 22.98
C ARG A 554 13.93 -17.09 23.31
N PHE A 555 14.44 -15.92 23.68
CA PHE A 555 13.63 -14.72 23.96
C PHE A 555 12.79 -14.30 22.74
N ALA A 556 13.41 -14.18 21.56
CA ALA A 556 12.71 -13.79 20.34
C ALA A 556 11.63 -14.80 19.93
N LYS A 557 11.90 -16.11 20.03
CA LYS A 557 10.93 -17.18 19.73
C LYS A 557 9.71 -17.11 20.67
N ALA A 558 9.91 -16.87 21.96
CA ALA A 558 8.82 -16.67 22.91
C ALA A 558 7.99 -15.41 22.58
N PHE A 559 8.65 -14.30 22.20
CA PHE A 559 7.94 -13.07 21.82
C PHE A 559 7.15 -13.23 20.51
N ARG A 560 7.68 -13.98 19.52
CA ARG A 560 6.91 -14.36 18.31
C ARG A 560 5.71 -15.22 18.67
N GLN A 561 5.83 -16.17 19.58
CA GLN A 561 4.68 -16.99 19.99
C GLN A 561 3.54 -16.12 20.54
N MET A 562 3.85 -15.19 21.45
CA MET A 562 2.88 -14.21 21.96
C MET A 562 2.26 -13.34 20.85
N GLN A 563 3.05 -12.94 19.84
CA GLN A 563 2.53 -12.22 18.66
C GLN A 563 1.61 -13.09 17.80
N LEU A 564 1.92 -14.38 17.61
CA LEU A 564 1.08 -15.32 16.85
C LEU A 564 -0.24 -15.61 17.58
N GLU A 565 -0.21 -15.84 18.89
CA GLU A 565 -1.42 -15.96 19.73
C GLU A 565 -2.29 -14.69 19.63
N SER A 566 -1.65 -13.52 19.47
CA SER A 566 -2.34 -12.24 19.26
C SER A 566 -3.17 -12.16 17.98
N THR A 567 -2.94 -13.03 16.99
CA THR A 567 -3.69 -13.06 15.70
C THR A 567 -5.09 -13.66 15.81
N LEU A 568 -5.44 -14.29 16.94
CA LEU A 568 -6.77 -14.85 17.17
C LEU A 568 -7.80 -13.77 17.51
N PHE A 569 -8.55 -13.34 16.48
CA PHE A 569 -9.62 -12.38 16.60
C PHE A 569 -10.94 -13.10 16.94
N GLY A 570 -11.38 -12.97 18.19
CA GLY A 570 -12.62 -13.59 18.68
C GLY A 570 -13.80 -12.62 18.57
N VAL A 571 -14.91 -13.11 18.03
CA VAL A 571 -16.20 -12.39 17.99
C VAL A 571 -17.27 -13.30 18.60
N LEU A 572 -17.83 -12.89 19.73
CA LEU A 572 -18.84 -13.63 20.49
C LEU A 572 -20.18 -12.89 20.40
N VAL A 573 -21.23 -13.60 19.97
CA VAL A 573 -22.61 -13.07 19.92
C VAL A 573 -23.44 -13.74 21.00
N VAL A 574 -24.06 -12.94 21.87
CA VAL A 574 -24.97 -13.40 22.93
C VAL A 574 -26.36 -12.82 22.66
N GLN A 575 -27.31 -13.70 22.31
CA GLN A 575 -28.71 -13.30 22.21
C GLN A 575 -29.27 -12.96 23.59
N ILE A 576 -30.00 -11.85 23.70
CA ILE A 576 -30.49 -11.37 25.01
C ILE A 576 -31.76 -12.11 25.46
N LYS A 577 -32.73 -12.32 24.55
CA LYS A 577 -34.02 -12.95 24.91
C LYS A 577 -33.91 -14.33 25.57
N PRO A 578 -33.03 -15.27 25.13
CA PRO A 578 -32.88 -16.57 25.80
C PRO A 578 -32.42 -16.45 27.25
N GLN A 579 -31.57 -15.47 27.57
CA GLN A 579 -31.08 -15.28 28.93
C GLN A 579 -32.17 -14.62 29.79
N LEU A 580 -32.88 -13.61 29.25
CA LEU A 580 -34.06 -13.02 29.92
C LEU A 580 -35.11 -14.07 30.29
N GLU A 581 -35.47 -14.98 29.37
CA GLU A 581 -36.47 -16.03 29.67
C GLU A 581 -35.99 -16.95 30.80
N ARG A 582 -34.71 -17.33 30.81
CA ARG A 582 -34.14 -18.20 31.86
C ARG A 582 -34.03 -17.50 33.22
N LEU A 583 -33.55 -16.26 33.23
CA LEU A 583 -33.48 -15.38 34.39
C LEU A 583 -34.85 -15.20 35.06
N LEU A 584 -35.91 -15.08 34.24
CA LEU A 584 -37.28 -14.88 34.70
C LEU A 584 -38.06 -16.20 34.95
N HIS A 585 -37.39 -17.37 34.88
CA HIS A 585 -38.00 -18.72 34.99
C HIS A 585 -39.17 -18.99 34.00
N LEU A 586 -39.14 -18.32 32.84
CA LEU A 586 -40.05 -18.48 31.72
C LEU A 586 -39.59 -19.61 30.78
N PRO A 587 -40.51 -20.34 30.12
CA PRO A 587 -40.14 -21.35 29.15
C PRO A 587 -39.58 -20.71 27.85
N PRO A 588 -38.71 -21.41 27.10
CA PRO A 588 -38.16 -20.92 25.84
C PRO A 588 -39.23 -20.44 24.86
N GLY A 589 -39.06 -19.22 24.34
CA GLY A 589 -39.97 -18.58 23.40
C GLY A 589 -41.00 -17.63 24.03
N ALA A 590 -41.17 -17.62 25.36
CA ALA A 590 -42.19 -16.81 26.05
C ALA A 590 -42.17 -15.31 25.68
N LEU A 591 -40.98 -14.68 25.61
CA LEU A 591 -40.83 -13.24 25.31
C LEU A 591 -40.86 -12.93 23.81
N THR A 592 -41.15 -13.91 22.94
CA THR A 592 -41.15 -13.71 21.47
C THR A 592 -42.34 -12.88 20.99
N LYS A 593 -43.48 -12.93 21.70
CA LYS A 593 -44.69 -12.15 21.38
C LYS A 593 -44.86 -10.90 22.24
N GLU A 594 -44.20 -10.86 23.40
CA GLU A 594 -44.36 -9.84 24.44
C GLU A 594 -43.38 -8.67 24.24
N VAL A 595 -43.51 -7.97 23.11
CA VAL A 595 -42.57 -6.90 22.69
C VAL A 595 -42.47 -5.78 23.72
N GLN A 596 -43.60 -5.30 24.25
CA GLN A 596 -43.61 -4.22 25.25
C GLN A 596 -42.95 -4.66 26.57
N LEU A 597 -43.23 -5.88 27.04
CA LEU A 597 -42.59 -6.42 28.26
C LEU A 597 -41.08 -6.50 28.10
N ASN A 598 -40.61 -6.94 26.92
CA ASN A 598 -39.19 -7.02 26.61
C ASN A 598 -38.53 -5.63 26.58
N GLN A 599 -39.15 -4.64 25.94
CA GLN A 599 -38.66 -3.25 25.95
C GLN A 599 -38.63 -2.67 27.37
N ASN A 600 -39.67 -2.90 28.16
CA ASN A 600 -39.75 -2.48 29.57
C ASN A 600 -38.64 -3.13 30.43
N LEU A 601 -38.40 -4.43 30.28
CA LEU A 601 -37.31 -5.15 30.97
C LEU A 601 -35.93 -4.60 30.59
N MET A 602 -35.72 -4.32 29.29
CA MET A 602 -34.48 -3.73 28.80
C MET A 602 -34.25 -2.31 29.35
N GLU A 603 -35.29 -1.50 29.53
CA GLU A 603 -35.20 -0.19 30.18
C GLU A 603 -34.88 -0.32 31.68
N LEU A 604 -35.55 -1.25 32.40
CA LEU A 604 -35.28 -1.53 33.81
C LEU A 604 -33.84 -1.96 34.09
N PHE A 605 -33.24 -2.77 33.22
CA PHE A 605 -31.86 -3.24 33.41
C PHE A 605 -30.81 -2.25 32.90
N LEU A 606 -31.03 -1.58 31.75
CA LEU A 606 -30.03 -0.67 31.17
C LEU A 606 -30.05 0.74 31.75
N ASP A 607 -31.23 1.28 32.02
CA ASP A 607 -31.43 2.70 32.25
C ASP A 607 -31.86 3.01 33.69
N PHE A 608 -32.34 2.00 34.43
CA PHE A 608 -32.64 2.09 35.87
C PHE A 608 -31.84 1.14 36.77
N GLN A 609 -31.04 0.23 36.20
CA GLN A 609 -30.17 -0.73 36.90
C GLN A 609 -30.88 -1.53 38.03
N ILE A 610 -32.14 -1.91 37.81
CA ILE A 610 -32.94 -2.64 38.80
C ILE A 610 -32.42 -4.08 38.95
N PRO A 611 -32.16 -4.59 40.18
CA PRO A 611 -31.77 -5.97 40.41
C PRO A 611 -32.79 -6.96 39.82
N SER A 612 -32.29 -7.94 39.05
CA SER A 612 -33.14 -8.86 38.30
C SER A 612 -34.06 -9.72 39.17
N ASP A 613 -33.63 -10.08 40.39
CA ASP A 613 -34.44 -10.78 41.40
C ASP A 613 -35.85 -10.18 41.56
N LEU A 614 -35.95 -8.84 41.57
CA LEU A 614 -37.20 -8.09 41.82
C LEU A 614 -38.25 -8.24 40.71
N VAL A 615 -37.86 -8.74 39.53
CA VAL A 615 -38.77 -9.00 38.40
C VAL A 615 -38.86 -10.49 38.03
N THR A 616 -38.09 -11.38 38.67
CA THR A 616 -38.16 -12.83 38.44
C THR A 616 -39.52 -13.42 38.83
N PHE A 617 -39.85 -14.59 38.26
CA PHE A 617 -40.97 -15.40 38.72
C PHE A 617 -40.52 -16.37 39.82
N SER A 618 -41.19 -16.31 40.97
CA SER A 618 -40.86 -17.04 42.21
C SER A 618 -41.95 -18.05 42.65
N GLY A 619 -42.98 -18.28 41.82
CA GLY A 619 -44.03 -19.27 42.07
C GLY A 619 -43.66 -20.70 41.63
N ASP A 620 -44.66 -21.58 41.49
CA ASP A 620 -44.46 -22.99 41.07
C ASP A 620 -43.73 -23.07 39.71
N PRO A 621 -42.59 -23.78 39.61
CA PRO A 621 -41.92 -24.03 38.33
C PRO A 621 -42.83 -24.58 37.22
N ASN A 622 -43.92 -25.28 37.57
CA ASN A 622 -44.91 -25.87 36.66
C ASN A 622 -46.10 -24.94 36.36
N ALA A 623 -46.14 -23.72 36.93
CA ALA A 623 -47.17 -22.71 36.67
C ALA A 623 -47.34 -22.41 35.18
N SER A 624 -48.55 -22.03 34.78
CA SER A 624 -48.89 -21.86 33.36
C SER A 624 -48.15 -20.67 32.73
N LEU A 625 -47.92 -20.71 31.41
CA LEU A 625 -47.21 -19.63 30.70
C LEU A 625 -47.86 -18.26 30.94
N ASN A 626 -49.19 -18.19 30.89
CA ASN A 626 -49.92 -16.93 31.09
C ASN A 626 -49.76 -16.42 32.54
N GLU A 627 -49.88 -17.30 33.52
CA GLU A 627 -49.70 -16.98 34.95
C GLU A 627 -48.29 -16.45 35.25
N LYS A 628 -47.25 -17.09 34.69
CA LYS A 628 -45.87 -16.60 34.79
C LYS A 628 -45.69 -15.23 34.11
N LEU A 629 -46.26 -15.03 32.92
CA LEU A 629 -46.16 -13.77 32.19
C LEU A 629 -46.90 -12.63 32.90
N GLU A 630 -48.11 -12.86 33.42
CA GLU A 630 -48.87 -11.82 34.15
C GLU A 630 -48.22 -11.47 35.49
N ALA A 631 -47.60 -12.43 36.19
CA ALA A 631 -46.81 -12.14 37.38
C ALA A 631 -45.60 -11.23 37.07
N VAL A 632 -44.81 -11.56 36.04
CA VAL A 632 -43.66 -10.73 35.60
C VAL A 632 -44.12 -9.36 35.11
N LYS A 633 -45.23 -9.26 34.36
CA LYS A 633 -45.85 -7.97 33.99
C LYS A 633 -46.27 -7.16 35.21
N GLY A 634 -46.79 -7.82 36.25
CA GLY A 634 -47.12 -7.22 37.53
C GLY A 634 -45.89 -6.59 38.20
N HIS A 635 -44.83 -7.38 38.42
CA HIS A 635 -43.58 -6.92 39.03
C HIS A 635 -42.98 -5.73 38.26
N VAL A 636 -42.86 -5.86 36.93
CA VAL A 636 -42.38 -4.78 36.03
C VAL A 636 -43.26 -3.53 36.16
N GLY A 637 -44.58 -3.70 36.13
CA GLY A 637 -45.55 -2.61 36.27
C GLY A 637 -45.47 -1.89 37.62
N GLU A 638 -45.10 -2.59 38.70
CA GLU A 638 -44.87 -1.98 40.01
C GLU A 638 -43.55 -1.21 40.09
N MET A 639 -42.47 -1.73 39.51
CA MET A 639 -41.21 -0.99 39.41
C MET A 639 -41.41 0.33 38.65
N PHE A 640 -42.13 0.31 37.52
CA PHE A 640 -42.45 1.54 36.77
C PHE A 640 -43.34 2.52 37.54
N LYS A 641 -44.27 2.07 38.40
CA LYS A 641 -45.02 2.98 39.30
C LYS A 641 -44.07 3.70 40.27
N ILE A 642 -43.13 2.99 40.88
CA ILE A 642 -42.15 3.55 41.82
C ILE A 642 -41.22 4.54 41.11
N ILE A 643 -40.66 4.14 39.97
CA ILE A 643 -39.76 4.98 39.16
C ILE A 643 -40.46 6.26 38.70
N ASN A 644 -41.70 6.17 38.21
CA ASN A 644 -42.44 7.35 37.76
C ASN A 644 -42.84 8.27 38.93
N ALA A 645 -43.17 7.72 40.11
CA ALA A 645 -43.40 8.53 41.30
C ALA A 645 -42.13 9.27 41.76
N GLN A 646 -40.95 8.63 41.68
CA GLN A 646 -39.67 9.28 41.97
C GLN A 646 -39.30 10.35 40.93
N LYS A 647 -39.46 10.08 39.62
CA LYS A 647 -39.26 11.07 38.55
C LYS A 647 -40.18 12.28 38.72
N GLN A 648 -41.47 12.06 39.00
CA GLN A 648 -42.43 13.14 39.23
C GLN A 648 -42.01 13.99 40.44
N LYS A 649 -41.61 13.35 41.56
CA LYS A 649 -41.11 14.08 42.73
C LYS A 649 -39.85 14.89 42.40
N GLN A 650 -38.87 14.31 41.69
CA GLN A 650 -37.66 15.06 41.29
C GLN A 650 -37.98 16.27 40.40
N ILE A 651 -38.93 16.14 39.47
CA ILE A 651 -39.41 17.23 38.63
C ILE A 651 -40.07 18.33 39.47
N ASP A 652 -40.87 17.98 40.48
CA ASP A 652 -41.55 18.96 41.33
C ASP A 652 -40.60 19.59 42.36
N ASP A 653 -39.67 18.84 42.94
CA ASP A 653 -38.56 19.35 43.77
C ASP A 653 -37.69 20.33 42.95
N GLN A 654 -37.40 20.05 41.67
CA GLN A 654 -36.70 20.96 40.76
C GLN A 654 -37.51 22.22 40.43
N LYS A 655 -38.83 22.13 40.21
CA LYS A 655 -39.69 23.31 40.04
C LYS A 655 -39.71 24.20 41.28
N MET A 656 -39.81 23.59 42.47
CA MET A 656 -39.78 24.32 43.75
C MET A 656 -38.42 25.00 43.97
N ALA A 657 -37.31 24.31 43.64
CA ALA A 657 -35.97 24.92 43.67
C ALA A 657 -35.83 26.08 42.68
N ALA A 658 -36.34 25.95 41.45
CA ALA A 658 -36.33 27.01 40.45
C ALA A 658 -37.21 28.22 40.87
N GLN A 659 -38.40 27.98 41.43
CA GLN A 659 -39.26 29.04 41.97
C GLN A 659 -38.60 29.75 43.16
N ASN A 660 -37.95 29.02 44.07
CA ASN A 660 -37.20 29.63 45.17
C ASN A 660 -35.99 30.45 44.68
N ALA A 661 -35.30 30.00 43.62
CA ALA A 661 -34.21 30.76 43.00
C ALA A 661 -34.70 32.03 42.28
N VAL A 662 -35.91 32.02 41.70
CA VAL A 662 -36.55 33.24 41.17
C VAL A 662 -36.99 34.17 42.30
N LEU A 663 -37.55 33.63 43.39
CA LEU A 663 -37.96 34.43 44.56
C LEU A 663 -36.77 35.12 45.23
N SER A 664 -35.63 34.45 45.42
CA SER A 664 -34.44 35.08 46.01
C SER A 664 -33.91 36.25 45.17
N ARG A 665 -33.84 36.11 43.83
CA ARG A 665 -33.49 37.23 42.92
C ARG A 665 -34.45 38.43 43.08
N ILE A 666 -35.73 38.19 43.36
CA ILE A 666 -36.75 39.23 43.60
C ILE A 666 -36.56 39.91 44.97
N GLU A 667 -36.12 39.19 45.99
CA GLU A 667 -35.83 39.77 47.32
C GLU A 667 -34.54 40.60 47.33
N ASP A 668 -33.47 40.12 46.68
CA ASP A 668 -32.23 40.89 46.49
C ASP A 668 -32.47 42.19 45.71
N GLY A 669 -33.34 42.15 44.69
CA GLY A 669 -33.77 43.33 43.95
C GLY A 669 -34.48 44.38 44.81
N LYS A 670 -35.29 43.95 45.80
CA LYS A 670 -35.97 44.86 46.75
C LYS A 670 -34.99 45.47 47.76
N ASN A 671 -34.04 44.68 48.28
CA ASN A 671 -33.16 45.12 49.36
C ASN A 671 -32.23 46.28 48.94
N ARG A 672 -31.84 46.33 47.65
CA ARG A 672 -31.05 47.42 47.06
C ARG A 672 -31.73 48.80 47.08
N HIS A 673 -33.05 48.89 47.23
CA HIS A 673 -33.78 50.17 47.26
C HIS A 673 -33.92 50.82 48.65
N SER A 674 -33.57 50.12 49.75
CA SER A 674 -33.74 50.65 51.11
C SER A 674 -32.56 51.50 51.60
N ARG A 675 -31.32 51.18 51.18
CA ARG A 675 -30.08 51.81 51.69
C ARG A 675 -29.60 53.02 50.86
N ARG A 676 -30.34 54.15 50.92
CA ARG A 676 -29.84 55.44 50.40
C ARG A 676 -30.29 56.64 51.22
N GLY A 677 -29.80 56.75 52.47
CA GLY A 677 -30.15 57.84 53.38
C GLY A 677 -29.07 58.27 54.38
N LYS A 678 -28.39 59.40 54.07
CA LYS A 678 -27.65 60.32 54.97
C LYS A 678 -26.38 59.83 55.71
N GLY A 679 -25.33 60.67 55.70
CA GLY A 679 -24.40 60.80 56.85
C GLY A 679 -22.90 60.85 56.54
N TRP A 680 -22.31 62.04 56.35
CA TRP A 680 -20.85 62.25 56.23
C TRP A 680 -20.21 62.72 57.55
N ARG A 681 -19.00 62.22 57.87
CA ARG A 681 -17.80 62.90 58.45
C ARG A 681 -16.83 61.84 59.04
N GLY A 682 -15.49 61.93 58.91
CA GLY A 682 -14.68 62.81 58.07
C GLY A 682 -13.21 62.93 58.55
N GLY A 683 -12.23 62.65 57.65
CA GLY A 683 -10.78 62.83 57.86
C GLY A 683 -10.01 61.56 58.28
N SER A 684 -8.72 61.37 57.96
CA SER A 684 -7.86 62.10 57.00
C SER A 684 -6.57 61.32 56.67
N SER A 685 -6.24 61.17 55.36
CA SER A 685 -4.91 60.81 54.78
C SER A 685 -4.23 59.49 55.23
N SER A 686 -3.44 58.79 54.41
CA SER A 686 -2.92 59.09 53.06
C SER A 686 -3.05 57.85 52.14
N LEU A 687 -2.92 58.06 50.83
CA LEU A 687 -2.94 56.99 49.82
C LEU A 687 -1.55 56.40 49.58
N GLU A 688 -1.50 55.11 49.28
CA GLU A 688 -0.91 54.60 48.03
C GLU A 688 -1.64 53.30 47.60
N SER A 689 -1.52 52.90 46.33
CA SER A 689 -2.56 52.16 45.61
C SER A 689 -2.26 50.69 45.32
N ALA A 690 -3.25 49.83 45.52
CA ALA A 690 -3.34 48.49 44.92
C ALA A 690 -4.82 48.08 44.77
N ASP A 691 -5.37 48.19 43.56
CA ASP A 691 -6.73 47.74 43.25
C ASP A 691 -6.72 46.26 42.86
N LEU A 692 -7.73 45.52 43.32
CA LEU A 692 -8.03 44.14 42.91
C LEU A 692 -9.37 44.14 42.18
N GLU A 693 -9.42 43.48 41.02
CA GLU A 693 -10.66 43.19 40.31
C GLU A 693 -11.25 41.88 40.84
N GLU A 694 -12.52 41.89 41.25
CA GLU A 694 -13.32 40.68 41.48
C GLU A 694 -14.59 40.75 40.61
N ASP A 695 -14.90 39.64 39.94
CA ASP A 695 -16.14 39.43 39.22
C ASP A 695 -17.34 39.31 40.19
N GLU A 696 -18.55 39.68 39.74
CA GLU A 696 -19.62 38.67 39.64
C GLU A 696 -20.80 39.10 38.74
N ILE A 697 -21.09 38.21 37.77
CA ILE A 697 -22.38 37.57 37.48
C ILE A 697 -23.69 38.36 37.78
N CYS A 698 -24.59 38.38 36.79
CA CYS A 698 -26.03 38.48 37.03
C CYS A 698 -26.84 37.64 36.01
N MET A 699 -27.91 36.96 36.44
CA MET A 699 -28.70 36.05 35.60
C MET A 699 -30.14 36.52 35.33
N GLU A 700 -30.47 36.55 34.02
CA GLU A 700 -31.74 36.14 33.39
C GLU A 700 -33.12 36.78 33.71
N ARG A 701 -33.83 37.04 32.60
CA ARG A 701 -35.26 36.72 32.28
C ARG A 701 -36.42 37.39 33.02
N CYS A 702 -37.45 37.73 32.23
CA CYS A 702 -38.78 37.12 32.36
C CYS A 702 -39.58 37.22 31.03
N GLU A 703 -40.75 36.60 30.97
CA GLU A 703 -41.54 36.32 29.75
C GLU A 703 -42.94 37.00 29.76
N ASP A 704 -43.59 37.03 28.58
CA ASP A 704 -45.04 37.14 28.27
C ASP A 704 -46.00 38.14 28.96
N ALA A 705 -46.74 38.88 28.11
CA ALA A 705 -48.14 39.29 28.38
C ALA A 705 -48.97 39.57 27.10
N SER A 706 -50.05 38.80 26.91
CA SER A 706 -51.35 39.08 26.24
C SER A 706 -51.48 40.12 25.09
N MET A 707 -52.18 39.73 24.01
CA MET A 707 -52.74 40.64 23.01
C MET A 707 -53.81 41.60 23.57
N SER A 708 -53.85 42.85 23.08
CA SER A 708 -55.05 43.46 22.48
C SER A 708 -54.70 44.71 21.65
N LEU A 709 -55.68 45.29 20.95
CA LEU A 709 -55.48 46.15 19.78
C LEU A 709 -55.42 47.67 20.06
N SER A 710 -54.70 48.38 19.18
CA SER A 710 -55.09 49.67 18.57
C SER A 710 -55.20 50.95 19.43
N LEU A 711 -54.29 51.90 19.17
CA LEU A 711 -54.64 53.12 18.40
C LEU A 711 -53.40 53.84 17.83
N CYS A 712 -53.60 54.70 16.83
CA CYS A 712 -52.56 55.32 16.02
C CYS A 712 -52.15 56.72 16.51
N ALA A 713 -50.91 57.15 16.21
CA ALA A 713 -50.62 58.50 15.69
C ALA A 713 -49.18 58.60 15.12
N ASP A 714 -49.05 59.46 14.11
CA ASP A 714 -47.90 59.77 13.24
C ASP A 714 -46.61 60.31 13.91
N GLY A 715 -45.51 60.47 13.15
CA GLY A 715 -44.28 61.07 13.74
C GLY A 715 -43.06 61.51 12.90
N ALA A 716 -42.99 61.34 11.57
CA ALA A 716 -41.95 61.92 10.67
C ALA A 716 -40.44 61.56 10.89
N MET A 717 -39.62 61.81 9.84
CA MET A 717 -38.13 61.73 9.88
C MET A 717 -37.49 63.13 9.83
N PRO A 718 -36.17 63.25 10.04
CA PRO A 718 -35.28 63.46 8.87
C PRO A 718 -33.93 62.71 8.88
N GLN A 719 -33.46 62.37 7.66
CA GLN A 719 -32.23 62.86 6.99
C GLN A 719 -31.12 63.56 7.85
N MET A 720 -29.81 63.53 7.56
CA MET A 720 -28.91 63.18 6.42
C MET A 720 -27.48 62.89 6.99
N ALA A 721 -26.41 62.50 6.28
CA ALA A 721 -26.11 61.70 5.06
C ALA A 721 -24.55 61.67 4.89
N TYR A 722 -24.03 61.07 3.79
CA TYR A 722 -22.60 61.06 3.34
C TYR A 722 -21.59 60.21 4.17
N MET A 723 -20.62 59.47 3.59
CA MET A 723 -20.39 59.07 2.18
C MET A 723 -19.65 57.70 2.10
N ALA A 724 -19.56 57.11 0.90
CA ALA A 724 -18.89 55.84 0.58
C ALA A 724 -18.29 55.94 -0.86
N PRO A 725 -18.15 54.88 -1.69
CA PRO A 725 -17.57 53.52 -1.58
C PRO A 725 -16.36 53.45 -2.56
N PRO A 726 -16.21 52.55 -3.59
CA PRO A 726 -16.52 51.12 -3.84
C PRO A 726 -15.23 50.29 -4.14
N VAL A 727 -15.16 49.02 -4.61
CA VAL A 727 -15.95 48.07 -5.48
C VAL A 727 -15.69 46.63 -4.93
N GLY A 728 -16.40 45.51 -5.14
CA GLY A 728 -17.42 45.01 -6.10
C GLY A 728 -16.85 43.85 -6.96
N ALA A 729 -17.60 42.94 -7.62
CA ALA A 729 -19.05 42.67 -7.73
C ALA A 729 -19.31 41.28 -8.41
N MET A 730 -20.59 40.88 -8.57
CA MET A 730 -21.13 39.69 -9.32
C MET A 730 -20.99 38.31 -8.62
N ALA A 731 -21.95 37.33 -8.58
CA ALA A 731 -23.13 36.87 -9.38
C ALA A 731 -22.82 35.59 -10.23
N SER A 732 -23.70 34.59 -10.47
CA SER A 732 -25.10 34.30 -10.02
C SER A 732 -25.65 32.87 -10.40
N LYS A 733 -26.61 32.35 -9.61
CA LYS A 733 -27.88 31.61 -9.96
C LYS A 733 -27.93 30.23 -10.69
N SER A 734 -28.57 29.25 -9.99
CA SER A 734 -29.80 28.47 -10.37
C SER A 734 -29.84 27.18 -11.26
N ALA A 735 -30.34 26.10 -10.62
CA ALA A 735 -31.47 25.19 -11.01
C ALA A 735 -31.35 24.04 -12.07
N ALA A 736 -32.25 23.05 -11.96
CA ALA A 736 -32.39 21.78 -12.74
C ALA A 736 -33.72 21.74 -13.57
N PRO A 737 -34.28 20.62 -14.17
CA PRO A 737 -34.71 19.36 -13.49
C PRO A 737 -34.68 18.06 -14.42
N PRO A 738 -35.63 17.07 -14.49
CA PRO A 738 -35.28 15.62 -14.60
C PRO A 738 -36.03 14.75 -15.67
N MET A 739 -35.93 13.40 -15.61
CA MET A 739 -36.83 12.45 -16.33
C MET A 739 -37.03 11.10 -15.57
N GLN A 740 -38.04 10.28 -15.92
CA GLN A 740 -38.56 9.16 -15.09
C GLN A 740 -38.70 7.77 -15.75
N MET A 741 -38.46 6.73 -14.92
CA MET A 741 -39.12 5.41 -14.77
C MET A 741 -39.58 4.52 -15.95
N ARG A 742 -39.37 3.19 -15.76
CA ARG A 742 -40.38 2.13 -16.04
C ARG A 742 -40.15 0.89 -15.15
N ALA A 743 -41.18 0.06 -14.91
CA ALA A 743 -41.16 -1.09 -13.98
C ALA A 743 -42.11 -2.25 -14.41
N ARG A 744 -41.99 -3.47 -13.81
CA ARG A 744 -43.02 -4.56 -13.84
C ARG A 744 -42.80 -5.78 -12.88
N ASN A 745 -43.73 -5.95 -11.94
CA ASN A 745 -44.50 -7.16 -11.50
C ASN A 745 -43.87 -8.54 -11.12
N ALA A 746 -43.73 -8.80 -9.80
CA ALA A 746 -44.50 -9.74 -8.91
C ALA A 746 -44.80 -11.26 -9.17
N ALA A 747 -44.50 -12.08 -8.13
CA ALA A 747 -45.29 -13.20 -7.50
C ALA A 747 -45.57 -14.54 -8.27
N PRO A 748 -45.99 -15.69 -7.63
CA PRO A 748 -46.51 -15.93 -6.25
C PRO A 748 -45.95 -17.20 -5.49
N VAL A 749 -46.71 -17.75 -4.50
CA VAL A 749 -46.34 -18.82 -3.51
C VAL A 749 -47.51 -19.83 -3.30
N PRO A 750 -47.27 -21.05 -2.76
CA PRO A 750 -48.26 -21.75 -1.91
C PRO A 750 -47.68 -22.51 -0.67
N SER A 751 -48.52 -23.23 0.08
CA SER A 751 -48.26 -23.90 1.40
C SER A 751 -48.73 -25.40 1.39
N SER A 752 -48.81 -26.23 2.46
CA SER A 752 -48.96 -26.03 3.92
C SER A 752 -48.51 -27.27 4.80
N THR A 753 -49.04 -27.36 6.04
CA THR A 753 -48.84 -28.38 7.14
C THR A 753 -49.88 -29.54 7.05
N PRO A 754 -49.97 -30.60 7.94
CA PRO A 754 -49.50 -30.76 9.34
C PRO A 754 -48.99 -32.18 9.80
N VAL A 755 -48.94 -32.40 11.13
CA VAL A 755 -48.36 -33.53 11.91
C VAL A 755 -49.32 -34.74 12.11
N PRO A 756 -48.86 -35.92 12.59
CA PRO A 756 -49.09 -36.28 14.02
C PRO A 756 -48.00 -37.15 14.72
N SER A 757 -48.16 -37.36 16.04
CA SER A 757 -47.34 -38.18 16.99
C SER A 757 -48.29 -38.98 17.94
N PRO A 758 -47.88 -39.69 19.03
CA PRO A 758 -46.56 -40.13 19.53
C PRO A 758 -46.35 -41.68 19.43
N PRO A 759 -46.52 -42.64 20.41
CA PRO A 759 -46.87 -42.62 21.86
C PRO A 759 -46.01 -43.50 22.84
N VAL A 760 -45.50 -42.87 23.92
CA VAL A 760 -45.69 -43.25 25.37
C VAL A 760 -45.07 -44.53 26.02
N ALA A 761 -44.66 -44.35 27.31
CA ALA A 761 -44.62 -45.28 28.47
C ALA A 761 -43.32 -45.98 28.98
N THR A 762 -43.04 -45.68 30.26
CA THR A 762 -42.47 -46.52 31.37
C THR A 762 -41.06 -47.12 31.24
N SER A 763 -40.12 -47.01 32.20
CA SER A 763 -40.12 -46.93 33.68
C SER A 763 -40.13 -48.27 34.43
N ARG A 764 -38.93 -48.78 34.78
CA ARG A 764 -38.53 -49.70 35.90
C ARG A 764 -37.30 -50.52 35.48
N LYS A 765 -36.43 -51.07 36.33
CA LYS A 765 -35.95 -50.77 37.72
C LYS A 765 -34.92 -51.89 38.05
N GLN A 766 -33.93 -51.62 38.91
CA GLN A 766 -33.21 -52.64 39.73
C GLN A 766 -32.36 -53.68 38.94
N HIS A 767 -31.39 -54.40 39.51
CA HIS A 767 -30.68 -54.30 40.81
C HIS A 767 -29.29 -54.97 40.72
N GLY A 768 -28.46 -54.80 41.76
CA GLY A 768 -27.21 -55.55 41.96
C GLY A 768 -25.95 -54.77 41.54
N GLY A 769 -24.99 -54.46 42.42
CA GLY A 769 -24.96 -54.59 43.88
C GLY A 769 -23.61 -55.06 44.42
N LEU A 770 -23.41 -54.90 45.73
CA LEU A 770 -22.25 -55.32 46.54
C LEU A 770 -20.99 -54.43 46.44
N GLN A 771 -20.95 -53.43 47.33
CA GLN A 771 -19.75 -53.17 48.15
C GLN A 771 -19.55 -54.35 49.13
N PRO A 772 -18.39 -54.46 49.82
CA PRO A 772 -18.31 -53.75 51.10
C PRO A 772 -16.92 -53.16 51.45
N ALA A 773 -16.95 -52.12 52.30
CA ALA A 773 -16.02 -51.87 53.42
C ALA A 773 -14.52 -51.55 53.14
N GLN A 774 -13.82 -50.75 53.96
CA GLN A 774 -14.21 -49.86 55.10
C GLN A 774 -13.08 -48.83 55.34
N GLN A 775 -13.43 -47.61 55.77
CA GLN A 775 -12.74 -46.72 56.75
C GLN A 775 -11.22 -46.38 56.58
N GLU A 776 -10.68 -45.21 56.94
CA GLU A 776 -11.26 -43.95 57.47
C GLU A 776 -10.32 -42.73 57.29
N GLN A 777 -10.90 -41.53 57.46
CA GLN A 777 -10.35 -40.26 57.97
C GLN A 777 -8.85 -39.91 57.79
N GLY A 778 -8.58 -38.72 57.22
CA GLY A 778 -7.28 -38.04 57.31
C GLY A 778 -7.25 -36.64 56.68
N GLN A 779 -7.38 -35.59 57.48
CA GLN A 779 -7.14 -34.20 57.04
C GLN A 779 -5.68 -33.80 57.31
N GLY A 780 -5.07 -32.97 56.45
CA GLY A 780 -3.80 -32.31 56.78
C GLY A 780 -3.03 -31.80 55.57
N LYS A 781 -2.82 -30.47 55.47
CA LYS A 781 -1.93 -29.86 54.46
C LYS A 781 -0.48 -29.81 54.98
N SER A 782 0.48 -30.24 54.17
CA SER A 782 1.83 -29.63 54.11
C SER A 782 2.66 -30.11 52.93
N THR A 783 2.85 -29.25 51.94
CA THR A 783 4.14 -29.09 51.23
C THR A 783 5.10 -28.27 52.12
N PRO A 784 6.43 -28.18 51.85
CA PRO A 784 7.14 -28.55 50.61
C PRO A 784 8.41 -29.42 50.80
N GLN A 785 8.99 -29.93 49.69
CA GLN A 785 10.33 -29.52 49.21
C GLN A 785 10.72 -30.17 47.86
N GLU A 786 11.83 -29.71 47.28
CA GLU A 786 12.39 -30.14 45.99
C GLU A 786 12.94 -31.58 45.99
N GLY A 787 13.03 -32.22 44.83
CA GLY A 787 13.35 -33.66 44.73
C GLY A 787 13.92 -34.20 43.40
N GLN A 788 14.59 -33.35 42.61
CA GLN A 788 15.47 -33.76 41.48
C GLN A 788 14.83 -34.49 40.27
N GLN A 789 15.65 -34.69 39.23
CA GLN A 789 15.31 -35.26 37.93
C GLN A 789 15.29 -36.80 37.95
N PRO A 790 14.65 -37.43 36.95
CA PRO A 790 15.24 -38.59 36.29
C PRO A 790 15.53 -38.33 34.81
N GLU A 791 16.41 -39.15 34.24
CA GLU A 791 16.91 -39.05 32.85
C GLU A 791 16.08 -39.85 31.83
N ALA A 792 16.54 -39.78 30.58
CA ALA A 792 16.08 -40.40 29.35
C ALA A 792 15.41 -41.79 29.43
N GLY A 793 14.39 -41.95 28.58
CA GLY A 793 13.95 -43.22 27.99
C GLY A 793 13.57 -42.97 26.53
N GLU A 794 14.10 -43.76 25.59
CA GLU A 794 14.10 -43.44 24.16
C GLU A 794 12.79 -43.76 23.42
N GLU A 795 12.59 -43.14 22.26
CA GLU A 795 11.44 -43.35 21.37
C GLU A 795 11.55 -44.68 20.60
N GLY A 796 10.44 -45.43 20.50
CA GLY A 796 10.31 -46.61 19.66
C GLY A 796 8.99 -46.61 18.89
N ALA A 797 9.05 -46.41 17.57
CA ALA A 797 7.86 -46.17 16.75
C ALA A 797 7.21 -47.45 16.20
N ALA A 798 5.89 -47.45 16.08
CA ALA A 798 5.11 -48.37 15.24
C ALA A 798 3.82 -47.67 14.77
N ALA A 799 3.29 -48.06 13.60
CA ALA A 799 2.20 -47.37 12.92
C ALA A 799 1.04 -48.30 12.55
N GLY A 800 -0.13 -47.71 12.30
CA GLY A 800 -1.17 -48.27 11.42
C GLY A 800 -2.09 -49.34 12.02
N GLY A 801 -3.37 -49.01 12.19
CA GLY A 801 -4.45 -49.96 12.45
C GLY A 801 -5.81 -49.32 12.15
N ALA A 802 -6.66 -49.98 11.37
CA ALA A 802 -7.91 -49.42 10.87
C ALA A 802 -9.14 -50.21 11.32
N ALA A 803 -10.27 -49.50 11.41
CA ALA A 803 -11.66 -49.99 11.54
C ALA A 803 -12.00 -50.89 12.76
N GLY A 804 -12.88 -50.36 13.61
CA GLY A 804 -13.62 -51.12 14.62
C GLY A 804 -14.89 -50.37 15.01
N ALA A 805 -16.06 -51.01 14.88
CA ALA A 805 -17.36 -50.39 15.13
C ALA A 805 -18.03 -50.98 16.39
N GLY A 806 -18.80 -50.15 17.10
CA GLY A 806 -19.65 -50.57 18.23
C GLY A 806 -19.04 -50.28 19.60
N GLY A 807 -19.59 -49.29 20.31
CA GLY A 807 -19.21 -48.96 21.68
C GLY A 807 -19.75 -47.61 22.16
N HIS A 808 -20.95 -47.59 22.73
CA HIS A 808 -21.48 -46.39 23.41
C HIS A 808 -20.83 -46.21 24.79
N GLY A 809 -19.56 -45.79 24.79
CA GLY A 809 -18.95 -45.07 25.91
C GLY A 809 -19.15 -43.57 25.71
N GLY A 810 -19.61 -42.86 26.75
CA GLY A 810 -19.75 -41.40 26.70
C GLY A 810 -18.38 -40.73 26.63
N VAL A 811 -17.94 -40.36 25.42
CA VAL A 811 -16.68 -39.64 25.22
C VAL A 811 -16.75 -38.29 25.95
N PRO A 812 -15.86 -37.99 26.91
CA PRO A 812 -15.85 -36.69 27.56
C PRO A 812 -15.56 -35.60 26.52
N SER A 813 -16.29 -34.48 26.59
CA SER A 813 -16.12 -33.37 25.65
C SER A 813 -14.65 -32.93 25.62
N ARG A 814 -13.97 -33.22 24.51
CA ARG A 814 -12.55 -32.92 24.34
C ARG A 814 -12.44 -31.40 24.16
N VAL A 815 -12.02 -30.70 25.21
CA VAL A 815 -11.65 -29.28 25.14
C VAL A 815 -10.58 -29.13 24.06
N ILE A 816 -10.86 -28.33 23.03
CA ILE A 816 -9.94 -28.11 21.91
C ILE A 816 -9.36 -26.72 21.98
N ASP A 817 -8.04 -26.67 22.13
CA ASP A 817 -7.26 -25.48 22.36
C ASP A 817 -7.01 -24.69 21.06
N TYR A 818 -7.83 -23.65 20.83
CA TYR A 818 -7.71 -22.78 19.66
C TYR A 818 -6.43 -21.94 19.65
N THR A 819 -5.77 -21.72 20.78
CA THR A 819 -4.51 -20.94 20.88
C THR A 819 -3.37 -21.55 20.05
N ARG A 820 -3.46 -22.85 19.73
CA ARG A 820 -2.49 -23.59 18.92
C ARG A 820 -2.65 -23.42 17.42
N VAL A 821 -3.75 -22.82 16.95
CA VAL A 821 -4.01 -22.68 15.50
C VAL A 821 -2.99 -21.76 14.82
N PRO A 822 -2.64 -20.56 15.34
CA PRO A 822 -1.62 -19.70 14.74
C PRO A 822 -0.23 -20.35 14.68
N ALA A 823 0.19 -21.05 15.74
CA ALA A 823 1.48 -21.75 15.75
C ALA A 823 1.55 -22.91 14.75
N ARG A 824 0.46 -23.69 14.61
CA ARG A 824 0.32 -24.70 13.54
C ARG A 824 0.35 -24.06 12.15
N MET A 825 -0.26 -22.88 11.99
CA MET A 825 -0.31 -22.13 10.73
C MET A 825 1.07 -21.59 10.34
N ASP A 826 1.79 -20.94 11.25
CA ASP A 826 3.11 -20.37 11.02
C ASP A 826 4.15 -21.45 10.67
N LYS A 827 4.10 -22.62 11.34
CA LYS A 827 4.91 -23.78 10.96
C LYS A 827 4.58 -24.31 9.56
N LYS A 828 3.29 -24.36 9.19
CA LYS A 828 2.88 -24.72 7.82
C LYS A 828 3.30 -23.67 6.78
N PHE A 829 3.36 -22.38 7.14
CA PHE A 829 3.92 -21.34 6.26
C PHE A 829 5.43 -21.52 6.06
N GLU A 830 6.20 -21.80 7.11
CA GLU A 830 7.65 -22.04 7.01
C GLU A 830 8.00 -23.15 6.00
N VAL A 831 7.23 -24.24 6.00
CA VAL A 831 7.47 -25.44 5.17
C VAL A 831 6.85 -25.31 3.78
N LEU A 832 5.59 -24.90 3.66
CA LEU A 832 4.80 -25.02 2.42
C LEU A 832 4.77 -23.75 1.57
N ASP A 833 5.06 -22.58 2.15
CA ASP A 833 5.10 -21.33 1.39
C ASP A 833 6.50 -21.05 0.87
N ILE A 834 6.81 -21.62 -0.31
CA ILE A 834 8.13 -21.52 -0.95
C ILE A 834 8.62 -20.06 -1.07
N ASP A 835 7.73 -19.14 -1.41
CA ASP A 835 8.01 -17.72 -1.68
C ASP A 835 8.23 -16.85 -0.43
N ALA A 836 7.88 -17.34 0.77
CA ALA A 836 7.82 -16.50 1.98
C ALA A 836 6.91 -15.25 1.83
N ALA A 837 5.79 -15.39 1.12
CA ALA A 837 4.82 -14.32 0.87
C ALA A 837 3.71 -14.25 1.93
N LEU A 838 3.50 -15.32 2.71
CA LEU A 838 2.46 -15.39 3.74
C LEU A 838 2.92 -14.81 5.09
N ARG A 839 2.25 -13.72 5.47
CA ARG A 839 2.37 -13.06 6.77
C ARG A 839 1.18 -13.41 7.67
N PRO A 840 1.37 -13.99 8.87
CA PRO A 840 0.30 -14.07 9.86
C PRO A 840 -0.16 -12.64 10.23
N THR A 841 -1.47 -12.41 10.34
CA THR A 841 -2.02 -11.05 10.41
C THR A 841 -2.88 -10.86 11.66
N THR A 842 -2.51 -9.89 12.49
CA THR A 842 -3.31 -9.47 13.64
C THR A 842 -4.43 -8.54 13.19
N ILE A 843 -5.68 -8.91 13.49
CA ILE A 843 -6.85 -8.04 13.31
C ILE A 843 -7.06 -7.24 14.60
N SER A 844 -7.18 -5.91 14.47
CA SER A 844 -7.61 -5.00 15.55
C SER A 844 -8.79 -4.15 15.09
N VAL A 845 -9.65 -3.74 16.01
CA VAL A 845 -10.74 -2.80 15.72
C VAL A 845 -10.18 -1.38 15.59
N GLY A 846 -10.69 -0.58 14.66
CA GLY A 846 -10.33 0.83 14.47
C GLY A 846 -10.88 1.77 15.56
N GLU A 847 -10.31 2.97 15.61
CA GLU A 847 -10.52 3.96 16.68
C GLU A 847 -11.89 4.65 16.68
N VAL A 848 -12.59 4.66 15.53
CA VAL A 848 -13.91 5.28 15.37
C VAL A 848 -14.85 4.24 14.75
N TRP A 849 -15.98 3.98 15.39
CA TRP A 849 -17.04 3.10 14.86
C TRP A 849 -18.22 3.94 14.40
N THR A 850 -19.10 3.35 13.59
CA THR A 850 -20.34 4.00 13.14
C THR A 850 -21.54 3.21 13.64
N ARG A 851 -22.47 3.88 14.33
CA ARG A 851 -23.78 3.31 14.72
C ARG A 851 -24.89 4.07 14.00
N THR A 852 -25.72 3.36 13.27
CA THR A 852 -26.97 3.90 12.71
C THR A 852 -28.15 3.30 13.46
N SER A 853 -28.96 4.14 14.09
CA SER A 853 -30.10 3.75 14.94
C SER A 853 -31.39 4.42 14.46
N GLN A 854 -32.54 3.76 14.59
CA GLN A 854 -33.83 4.33 14.17
C GLN A 854 -34.78 4.52 15.37
N ALA A 855 -35.06 5.78 15.71
CA ALA A 855 -35.98 6.13 16.80
C ALA A 855 -37.45 5.84 16.42
N GLY A 856 -37.91 4.62 16.66
CA GLY A 856 -39.27 4.16 16.37
C GLY A 856 -39.52 3.83 14.90
N LEU A 857 -40.66 3.19 14.62
CA LEU A 857 -40.96 2.54 13.34
C LEU A 857 -40.83 3.44 12.10
N LEU A 858 -41.17 4.73 12.27
CA LEU A 858 -41.26 5.77 11.23
C LEU A 858 -40.23 6.91 11.44
N GLY A 859 -39.36 6.82 12.46
CA GLY A 859 -38.30 7.81 12.66
C GLY A 859 -37.30 7.81 11.52
N LYS A 860 -36.60 8.92 11.29
CA LYS A 860 -35.42 8.90 10.41
C LYS A 860 -34.29 8.13 11.11
N PRO A 861 -33.48 7.34 10.39
CA PRO A 861 -32.26 6.78 10.95
C PRO A 861 -31.28 7.90 11.29
N GLU A 862 -30.70 7.86 12.49
CA GLU A 862 -29.60 8.73 12.93
C GLU A 862 -28.30 7.94 12.92
N THR A 863 -27.28 8.47 12.25
CA THR A 863 -25.93 7.90 12.24
C THR A 863 -25.03 8.69 13.18
N LYS A 864 -24.33 8.01 14.09
CA LYS A 864 -23.43 8.57 15.10
C LYS A 864 -22.07 7.87 15.05
N SER A 865 -21.01 8.65 15.17
CA SER A 865 -19.65 8.13 15.37
C SER A 865 -19.45 7.79 16.84
N LEU A 866 -18.84 6.64 17.12
CA LEU A 866 -18.46 6.21 18.47
C LEU A 866 -16.93 6.27 18.56
N GLU A 867 -16.43 7.29 19.24
CA GLU A 867 -15.01 7.44 19.61
C GLU A 867 -14.71 6.72 20.95
N ALA A 868 -13.45 6.67 21.37
CA ALA A 868 -12.98 5.85 22.49
C ALA A 868 -13.82 5.96 23.79
N GLU A 869 -14.30 7.16 24.15
CA GLU A 869 -15.16 7.34 25.34
C GLU A 869 -16.58 6.78 25.17
N GLU A 870 -17.19 6.91 23.99
CA GLU A 870 -18.50 6.30 23.71
C GLU A 870 -18.39 4.77 23.59
N GLN A 871 -17.29 4.28 23.02
CA GLN A 871 -16.96 2.84 23.02
C GLN A 871 -16.78 2.30 24.45
N ARG A 872 -16.17 3.08 25.35
CA ARG A 872 -16.01 2.73 26.77
C ARG A 872 -17.37 2.67 27.48
N LYS A 873 -18.26 3.63 27.22
CA LYS A 873 -19.64 3.63 27.75
C LYS A 873 -20.47 2.45 27.25
N GLU A 874 -20.49 2.21 25.93
CA GLU A 874 -21.21 1.06 25.35
C GLU A 874 -20.64 -0.28 25.84
N ARG A 875 -19.31 -0.40 26.01
CA ARG A 875 -18.69 -1.59 26.61
C ARG A 875 -19.19 -1.80 28.05
N SER A 876 -19.14 -0.77 28.90
CA SER A 876 -19.65 -0.89 30.28
C SER A 876 -21.12 -1.32 30.28
N ARG A 877 -21.99 -0.58 29.58
CA ARG A 877 -23.43 -0.86 29.49
C ARG A 877 -23.74 -2.28 28.98
N ALA A 878 -22.94 -2.80 28.04
CA ALA A 878 -23.06 -4.18 27.56
C ALA A 878 -22.62 -5.23 28.59
N MET A 879 -21.58 -4.95 29.39
CA MET A 879 -21.10 -5.83 30.46
C MET A 879 -22.03 -5.79 31.68
N ASP A 880 -22.55 -4.62 32.05
CA ASP A 880 -23.54 -4.43 33.13
C ASP A 880 -24.82 -5.22 32.83
N LEU A 881 -25.29 -5.19 31.58
CA LEU A 881 -26.39 -6.03 31.11
C LEU A 881 -26.07 -7.53 31.25
N LEU A 882 -24.86 -7.96 30.89
CA LEU A 882 -24.47 -9.37 31.01
C LEU A 882 -24.35 -9.82 32.47
N ASP A 883 -23.95 -8.94 33.40
CA ASP A 883 -23.96 -9.23 34.84
C ASP A 883 -25.40 -9.43 35.36
N ALA A 884 -26.31 -8.50 35.05
CA ALA A 884 -27.72 -8.58 35.41
C ALA A 884 -28.43 -9.80 34.78
N LEU A 885 -28.10 -10.16 33.53
CA LEU A 885 -28.62 -11.34 32.83
C LEU A 885 -28.06 -12.67 33.35
N THR A 886 -26.93 -12.66 34.06
CA THR A 886 -26.27 -13.88 34.55
C THR A 886 -26.32 -14.04 36.06
N LEU A 887 -27.00 -13.15 36.80
CA LEU A 887 -26.93 -13.07 38.28
C LEU A 887 -25.46 -13.03 38.73
N SER A 888 -24.71 -12.06 38.21
CA SER A 888 -23.27 -11.89 38.43
C SER A 888 -22.47 -13.19 38.20
N GLY A 889 -22.69 -13.84 37.05
CA GLY A 889 -21.98 -15.06 36.64
C GLY A 889 -22.52 -16.39 37.15
N ALA A 890 -23.55 -16.42 38.01
CA ALA A 890 -24.14 -17.66 38.52
C ALA A 890 -24.89 -18.47 37.45
N LEU A 891 -25.49 -17.80 36.45
CA LEU A 891 -26.16 -18.44 35.31
C LEU A 891 -25.22 -18.51 34.09
N GLN A 892 -25.07 -19.72 33.53
CA GLN A 892 -24.38 -19.95 32.26
C GLN A 892 -25.19 -19.35 31.09
N LEU A 893 -24.53 -18.65 30.16
CA LEU A 893 -25.15 -18.20 28.91
C LEU A 893 -25.32 -19.37 27.92
N GLU A 894 -26.51 -19.50 27.33
CA GLU A 894 -26.80 -20.54 26.31
C GLU A 894 -27.21 -19.92 24.98
N GLY A 895 -26.87 -20.61 23.88
CA GLY A 895 -27.10 -20.10 22.52
C GLY A 895 -26.11 -19.02 22.10
N ALA A 896 -24.96 -18.91 22.77
CA ALA A 896 -23.93 -17.92 22.43
C ALA A 896 -22.98 -18.46 21.34
N SER A 897 -22.97 -17.84 20.16
CA SER A 897 -22.14 -18.27 19.03
C SER A 897 -20.78 -17.57 19.02
N LEU A 898 -19.70 -18.34 19.06
CA LEU A 898 -18.32 -17.83 19.01
C LEU A 898 -17.74 -18.02 17.60
N HIS A 899 -17.29 -16.93 16.99
CA HIS A 899 -16.47 -16.93 15.80
C HIS A 899 -15.00 -16.67 16.19
N VAL A 900 -14.10 -17.55 15.78
CA VAL A 900 -12.64 -17.39 15.93
C VAL A 900 -12.06 -17.17 14.54
N VAL A 901 -11.59 -15.96 14.25
CA VAL A 901 -10.99 -15.60 12.97
C VAL A 901 -9.47 -15.63 13.09
N VAL A 902 -8.83 -16.37 12.18
CA VAL A 902 -7.38 -16.41 11.97
C VAL A 902 -7.11 -15.84 10.59
N ALA A 903 -6.25 -14.84 10.50
CA ALA A 903 -5.94 -14.15 9.26
C ALA A 903 -4.47 -14.28 8.86
N ALA A 904 -4.23 -14.29 7.55
CA ALA A 904 -2.93 -14.04 6.96
C ALA A 904 -3.07 -13.03 5.81
N THR A 905 -2.01 -12.32 5.49
CA THR A 905 -1.89 -11.49 4.29
C THR A 905 -0.88 -12.14 3.36
N HIS A 906 -1.27 -12.35 2.10
CA HIS A 906 -0.33 -12.67 1.03
C HIS A 906 0.18 -11.34 0.45
N CYS A 907 1.50 -11.11 0.56
CA CYS A 907 2.15 -9.91 0.05
C CYS A 907 2.88 -10.19 -1.27
N PHE A 908 2.71 -9.31 -2.26
CA PHE A 908 3.48 -9.27 -3.50
C PHE A 908 4.39 -8.04 -3.51
N ASP A 909 5.65 -8.21 -3.91
CA ASP A 909 6.65 -7.14 -3.97
C ASP A 909 6.41 -6.11 -5.10
N GLU A 910 5.51 -6.45 -6.03
CA GLU A 910 5.17 -5.68 -7.23
C GLU A 910 3.66 -5.42 -7.31
N THR A 911 3.24 -4.62 -8.30
CA THR A 911 1.81 -4.51 -8.68
C THR A 911 1.29 -5.85 -9.23
N LEU A 912 -0.04 -6.01 -9.31
CA LEU A 912 -0.68 -7.18 -9.93
C LEU A 912 -0.23 -7.37 -11.39
N MET A 913 -0.22 -6.29 -12.15
CA MET A 913 0.21 -6.30 -13.56
C MET A 913 1.72 -6.53 -13.71
N ASP A 914 2.56 -6.01 -12.80
CA ASP A 914 4.02 -6.23 -12.86
C ASP A 914 4.44 -7.62 -12.37
N SER A 915 3.67 -8.24 -11.47
CA SER A 915 3.84 -9.65 -11.11
C SER A 915 3.69 -10.54 -12.35
N LEU A 916 2.68 -10.27 -13.18
CA LEU A 916 2.47 -10.95 -14.47
C LEU A 916 3.53 -10.56 -15.51
N VAL A 917 3.81 -9.27 -15.70
CA VAL A 917 4.56 -8.76 -16.87
C VAL A 917 6.07 -8.66 -16.64
N LYS A 918 6.54 -8.36 -15.42
CA LYS A 918 7.97 -8.18 -15.09
C LYS A 918 8.58 -9.42 -14.43
N LYS A 919 7.86 -10.06 -13.49
CA LYS A 919 8.33 -11.30 -12.82
C LYS A 919 7.96 -12.58 -13.59
N ASN A 920 7.05 -12.50 -14.56
CA ASN A 920 6.52 -13.66 -15.30
C ASN A 920 5.90 -14.72 -14.37
N VAL A 921 5.15 -14.26 -13.36
CA VAL A 921 4.55 -15.08 -12.30
C VAL A 921 3.04 -14.99 -12.37
N ASN A 922 2.34 -16.13 -12.28
CA ASN A 922 0.89 -16.16 -12.13
C ASN A 922 0.47 -15.91 -10.66
N PRO A 923 -0.23 -14.79 -10.33
CA PRO A 923 -0.67 -14.52 -8.95
C PRO A 923 -1.79 -15.48 -8.48
N ILE A 924 -2.54 -16.08 -9.41
CA ILE A 924 -3.62 -17.04 -9.11
C ILE A 924 -3.07 -18.24 -8.36
N GLU A 925 -2.01 -18.87 -8.89
CA GLU A 925 -1.36 -20.04 -8.30
C GLU A 925 -0.78 -19.74 -6.91
N LYS A 926 -0.19 -18.56 -6.70
CA LYS A 926 0.37 -18.15 -5.40
C LYS A 926 -0.71 -17.93 -4.33
N ILE A 927 -1.83 -17.29 -4.67
CA ILE A 927 -2.97 -17.10 -3.74
C ILE A 927 -3.73 -18.41 -3.54
N GLU A 928 -3.87 -19.24 -4.57
CA GLU A 928 -4.41 -20.60 -4.47
C GLU A 928 -3.61 -21.45 -3.47
N ARG A 929 -2.29 -21.55 -3.65
CA ARG A 929 -1.40 -22.28 -2.74
C ARG A 929 -1.61 -21.82 -1.30
N SER A 930 -1.67 -20.50 -1.10
CA SER A 930 -1.94 -19.91 0.21
C SER A 930 -3.29 -20.29 0.80
N THR A 931 -4.35 -20.25 -0.01
CA THR A 931 -5.72 -20.66 0.38
C THR A 931 -5.76 -22.12 0.81
N LEU A 932 -5.03 -22.99 0.12
CA LEU A 932 -4.94 -24.42 0.44
C LEU A 932 -4.12 -24.67 1.73
N ILE A 933 -3.01 -23.95 1.96
CA ILE A 933 -2.22 -24.06 3.20
C ILE A 933 -3.09 -23.67 4.41
N VAL A 934 -3.77 -22.52 4.36
CA VAL A 934 -4.68 -22.09 5.44
C VAL A 934 -5.82 -23.08 5.62
N ALA A 935 -6.46 -23.56 4.55
CA ALA A 935 -7.52 -24.56 4.64
C ALA A 935 -7.08 -25.87 5.30
N SER A 936 -5.88 -26.37 4.94
CA SER A 936 -5.27 -27.55 5.56
C SER A 936 -4.96 -27.38 7.06
N THR A 937 -4.89 -26.12 7.53
CA THR A 937 -4.63 -25.79 8.95
C THR A 937 -5.93 -25.69 9.74
N ILE A 938 -6.98 -25.12 9.14
CA ILE A 938 -8.30 -24.95 9.75
C ILE A 938 -9.07 -26.28 9.83
N TYR A 939 -9.02 -27.11 8.79
CA TYR A 939 -9.66 -28.43 8.78
C TYR A 939 -8.84 -29.54 9.43
N ASP A 940 -7.52 -29.34 9.61
CA ASP A 940 -6.57 -30.37 10.06
C ASP A 940 -6.56 -31.61 9.14
N LEU A 941 -6.61 -31.36 7.83
CA LEU A 941 -6.61 -32.36 6.75
C LEU A 941 -5.56 -32.04 5.68
N PRO A 942 -4.98 -33.04 5.00
CA PRO A 942 -4.05 -32.81 3.89
C PRO A 942 -4.77 -32.23 2.66
N VAL A 943 -4.07 -31.42 1.86
CA VAL A 943 -4.66 -30.69 0.72
C VAL A 943 -5.38 -31.59 -0.31
N PRO A 944 -4.87 -32.78 -0.68
CA PRO A 944 -5.57 -33.70 -1.59
C PRO A 944 -6.98 -34.15 -1.14
N ALA A 945 -7.32 -34.01 0.15
CA ALA A 945 -8.65 -34.29 0.68
C ALA A 945 -9.61 -33.08 0.62
N LEU A 946 -9.09 -31.87 0.38
CA LEU A 946 -9.86 -30.61 0.36
C LEU A 946 -10.25 -30.17 -1.05
N ILE A 947 -9.42 -30.49 -2.05
CA ILE A 947 -9.62 -30.11 -3.45
C ILE A 947 -10.56 -31.06 -4.20
N ALA A 948 -11.13 -30.60 -5.31
CA ALA A 948 -11.93 -31.42 -6.21
C ALA A 948 -11.02 -32.27 -7.13
N GLU A 949 -11.44 -33.49 -7.44
CA GLU A 949 -10.66 -34.47 -8.24
C GLU A 949 -10.04 -33.87 -9.53
N PRO A 950 -10.79 -33.11 -10.37
CA PRO A 950 -10.26 -32.56 -11.62
C PRO A 950 -9.22 -31.44 -11.45
N GLN A 951 -8.82 -31.11 -10.22
CA GLN A 951 -7.81 -30.10 -9.92
C GLN A 951 -6.49 -30.71 -9.41
N LYS A 952 -6.48 -31.98 -8.99
CA LYS A 952 -5.31 -32.62 -8.37
C LYS A 952 -4.08 -32.59 -9.27
N GLU A 953 -4.23 -32.93 -10.55
CA GLU A 953 -3.14 -32.90 -11.54
C GLU A 953 -2.57 -31.48 -11.71
N ARG A 954 -3.43 -30.46 -11.75
CA ARG A 954 -3.00 -29.06 -11.84
C ARG A 954 -2.26 -28.61 -10.58
N ILE A 955 -2.75 -28.95 -9.39
CA ILE A 955 -2.04 -28.66 -8.13
C ILE A 955 -0.71 -29.42 -8.06
N GLN A 956 -0.64 -30.67 -8.52
CA GLN A 956 0.61 -31.44 -8.61
C GLN A 956 1.64 -30.76 -9.52
N THR A 957 1.22 -30.16 -10.64
CA THR A 957 2.09 -29.49 -11.61
C THR A 957 2.60 -28.13 -11.09
N TYR A 958 1.72 -27.26 -10.59
CA TYR A 958 2.06 -25.87 -10.22
C TYR A 958 2.32 -25.66 -8.72
N SER A 959 2.07 -26.67 -7.89
CA SER A 959 2.25 -26.64 -6.42
C SER A 959 2.48 -28.05 -5.84
N PRO A 960 3.49 -28.80 -6.32
CA PRO A 960 3.73 -30.19 -5.91
C PRO A 960 3.87 -30.37 -4.40
N MET A 961 4.51 -29.42 -3.70
CA MET A 961 4.73 -29.51 -2.25
C MET A 961 3.46 -29.40 -1.38
N LEU A 962 2.26 -29.23 -1.98
CA LEU A 962 0.98 -29.41 -1.27
C LEU A 962 0.43 -30.84 -1.36
N MET A 963 0.93 -31.66 -2.29
CA MET A 963 0.41 -32.99 -2.58
C MET A 963 1.16 -34.09 -1.79
N ASP A 964 2.42 -33.83 -1.44
CA ASP A 964 3.22 -34.70 -0.57
C ASP A 964 2.62 -34.77 0.84
N GLY A 965 2.14 -35.94 1.24
CA GLY A 965 1.48 -36.14 2.53
C GLY A 965 2.46 -36.22 3.70
N GLN A 966 2.40 -35.22 4.59
CA GLN A 966 2.96 -35.24 5.95
C GLN A 966 1.83 -35.16 6.99
#